data_AF-M5BIH7-F1
#
_entry.id   AF-M5BIH7-F1
#
_cell.length_a   1.000
_cell.length_b   1.000
_cell.length_c   1.000
_cell.angle_alpha   90.00
_cell.angle_beta   90.00
_cell.angle_gamma   90.00
#
_symmetry.space_group_name_H-M   'P 1'
#
loop_
_entity.id
_entity.type
_entity.pdbx_description
1 polymer ?
#
loop_
_entity_poly.entity_id
_entity_poly.type
_entity_poly.pdbx_seq_one_letter_code
_entity_poly.pdbx_strand_id
1 'polypeptide(L)'
;MASSSKTAVSALWPHYAAAGTIGIAVILGLLRYVLFGWQDSLRCGALLSTGQWLDTKFRNWQPEGCMIHQYKTNDVTACLASQRIVFAGDSITRQLYYSFAHAADPSLPNRPPSDGEKHKDATLRTKGGTELLFYWDPFLNGTNSLNSLQSSTKVGRPALAVFGSGLWYLRHRDSGGITAWEAMIDKTYSIISQNADNIADQIVWLPVENPVPSKLSPERSVTIHPADVEAMNSDLVHRVTPPPPSFSFTSEYVVPSKPSKRKVPISLPVALNLMLDDSQTKDGLHFSAPILKAQANLLLNLRCNDVLPKQFPLDKTCCRSYPTPPFLELFILFVLLMWGPLARFVAKRNVSGTVAAFFPAEDVVMPMFIFGVACSLLFFADRTGVWLKEHKQFDPWAFGGLSTLALVVGLATMKRADKDLGFLNREQTDEWKGWMQLAILIYHYFGASKVSGIYNPIRVLVAAYLFMTGYGHTTFYLKKADFGFSRVAQILVRLNLLTIALAYAMNTDYISYYFAPLVSWWYLIIYFTLFIGAKYNDRAAFVLAKIAISMALHTWFMHESWILTELFQILEGTFQIEWVAREWNFRVTLDQFIVYVGMLAAITFIKIREMRLTDHPSWPLASRSAIGASVFGLLWFFWFELTRADNFA
;
A
#
# COMPACT_ATOMS: atom_id res chain seq x y z
N MET A 1 -50.02 -0.92 36.45
CA MET A 1 -48.54 -0.87 36.40
C MET A 1 -48.09 -1.70 35.21
N ALA A 2 -47.84 -1.07 34.07
CA ALA A 2 -47.27 -1.74 32.90
C ALA A 2 -45.74 -1.66 32.99
N SER A 3 -45.10 -2.82 33.16
CA SER A 3 -43.66 -2.98 33.05
C SER A 3 -43.26 -2.71 31.60
N SER A 4 -42.70 -1.53 31.33
CA SER A 4 -42.03 -1.23 30.07
C SER A 4 -40.77 -2.09 29.99
N SER A 5 -40.89 -3.25 29.37
CA SER A 5 -39.78 -4.05 28.84
C SER A 5 -38.98 -3.19 27.86
N LYS A 6 -37.99 -2.45 28.37
CA LYS A 6 -36.91 -1.93 27.53
C LYS A 6 -36.15 -3.17 27.09
N THR A 7 -36.26 -3.53 25.82
CA THR A 7 -35.40 -4.53 25.17
C THR A 7 -33.95 -4.07 25.34
N ALA A 8 -33.31 -4.51 26.43
CA ALA A 8 -31.94 -4.19 26.72
C ALA A 8 -31.08 -4.86 25.65
N VAL A 9 -30.43 -4.04 24.83
CA VAL A 9 -29.44 -4.52 23.86
C VAL A 9 -28.38 -5.30 24.64
N SER A 10 -28.14 -6.55 24.27
CA SER A 10 -27.16 -7.42 24.93
C SER A 10 -25.82 -6.70 25.07
N ALA A 11 -25.17 -6.79 26.23
CA ALA A 11 -23.83 -6.20 26.43
C ALA A 11 -22.79 -6.73 25.41
N LEU A 12 -23.06 -7.87 24.76
CA LEU A 12 -22.24 -8.49 23.73
C LEU A 12 -22.51 -7.97 22.31
N TRP A 13 -23.45 -7.03 22.12
CA TRP A 13 -23.78 -6.49 20.80
C TRP A 13 -22.57 -5.98 19.99
N PRO A 14 -21.53 -5.34 20.58
CA PRO A 14 -20.39 -4.88 19.80
C PRO A 14 -19.60 -6.05 19.21
N HIS A 15 -19.51 -7.18 19.93
CA HIS A 15 -18.85 -8.38 19.45
C HIS A 15 -19.63 -9.01 18.29
N TYR A 16 -20.96 -9.06 18.38
CA TYR A 16 -21.79 -9.55 17.27
C TYR A 16 -21.73 -8.63 16.05
N ALA A 17 -21.73 -7.31 16.26
CA ALA A 17 -21.57 -6.34 15.18
C ALA A 17 -20.21 -6.47 14.50
N ALA A 18 -19.12 -6.58 15.26
CA ALA A 18 -17.78 -6.77 14.73
C ALA A 18 -17.64 -8.10 13.96
N ALA A 19 -18.08 -9.21 14.57
CA ALA A 19 -18.03 -10.53 13.92
C ALA A 19 -18.91 -10.59 12.67
N GLY A 20 -20.12 -10.01 12.72
CA GLY A 20 -21.03 -9.89 11.58
C GLY A 20 -20.41 -9.06 10.46
N THR A 21 -19.79 -7.92 10.77
CA THR A 21 -19.11 -7.07 9.78
C THR A 21 -17.96 -7.80 9.10
N ILE A 22 -17.10 -8.49 9.87
CA ILE A 22 -16.01 -9.30 9.33
C ILE A 22 -16.56 -10.43 8.45
N GLY A 23 -17.57 -11.16 8.93
CA GLY A 23 -18.21 -12.25 8.20
C GLY A 23 -18.82 -11.78 6.87
N ILE A 24 -19.55 -10.67 6.88
CA ILE A 24 -20.09 -10.03 5.66
C ILE A 24 -18.97 -9.62 4.73
N ALA A 25 -17.91 -8.97 5.22
CA ALA A 25 -16.78 -8.54 4.39
C ALA A 25 -16.07 -9.72 3.70
N VAL A 26 -15.89 -10.85 4.42
CA VAL A 26 -15.33 -12.08 3.87
C VAL A 26 -16.24 -12.69 2.82
N ILE A 27 -17.54 -12.83 3.11
CA ILE A 27 -18.51 -13.41 2.18
C ILE A 27 -18.59 -12.55 0.90
N LEU A 28 -18.71 -11.22 1.04
CA LEU A 28 -18.77 -10.31 -0.11
C LEU A 28 -17.48 -10.33 -0.92
N GLY A 29 -16.32 -10.35 -0.26
CA GLY A 29 -15.02 -10.45 -0.92
C GLY A 29 -14.88 -11.74 -1.74
N LEU A 30 -15.24 -12.88 -1.14
CA LEU A 30 -15.22 -14.19 -1.80
C LEU A 30 -16.23 -14.27 -2.95
N LEU A 31 -17.48 -13.82 -2.74
CA LEU A 31 -18.51 -13.80 -3.78
C LEU A 31 -18.05 -12.94 -4.96
N ARG A 32 -17.51 -11.75 -4.71
CA ARG A 32 -16.99 -10.87 -5.76
C ARG A 32 -15.82 -11.53 -6.52
N TYR A 33 -14.91 -12.19 -5.80
CA TYR A 33 -13.79 -12.90 -6.42
C TYR A 33 -14.25 -14.05 -7.31
N VAL A 34 -15.21 -14.87 -6.85
CA VAL A 34 -15.73 -16.03 -7.60
C VAL A 34 -16.59 -15.60 -8.79
N LEU A 35 -17.47 -14.60 -8.62
CA LEU A 35 -18.41 -14.18 -9.66
C LEU A 35 -17.74 -13.32 -10.75
N PHE A 36 -16.87 -12.39 -10.36
CA PHE A 36 -16.31 -11.38 -11.26
C PHE A 36 -14.78 -11.45 -11.38
N GLY A 37 -14.09 -11.87 -10.31
CA GLY A 37 -12.62 -11.84 -10.25
C GLY A 37 -11.91 -12.81 -11.21
N TRP A 38 -12.51 -13.97 -11.50
CA TRP A 38 -11.90 -15.00 -12.35
C TRP A 38 -11.68 -14.59 -13.82
N GLN A 39 -12.48 -13.68 -14.37
CA GLN A 39 -12.35 -13.21 -15.75
C GLN A 39 -11.13 -12.31 -15.96
N ASP A 40 -10.69 -11.63 -14.90
CA ASP A 40 -9.54 -10.71 -14.90
C ASP A 40 -8.70 -10.94 -13.62
N SER A 41 -8.18 -12.16 -13.49
CA SER A 41 -7.43 -12.59 -12.29
C SER A 41 -6.15 -11.79 -12.07
N LEU A 42 -5.51 -11.32 -13.15
CA LEU A 42 -4.31 -10.50 -13.13
C LEU A 42 -4.60 -8.99 -13.08
N ARG A 43 -5.87 -8.57 -13.17
CA ARG A 43 -6.28 -7.16 -13.23
C ARG A 43 -5.69 -6.40 -14.42
N CYS A 44 -5.47 -7.09 -15.54
CA CYS A 44 -5.07 -6.45 -16.78
C CYS A 44 -6.23 -5.79 -17.49
N GLY A 45 -7.43 -6.38 -17.44
CA GLY A 45 -8.64 -5.75 -17.97
C GLY A 45 -8.88 -4.41 -17.30
N ALA A 46 -8.91 -4.39 -15.96
CA ALA A 46 -9.07 -3.17 -15.17
C ALA A 46 -8.03 -2.08 -15.51
N LEU A 47 -6.74 -2.45 -15.62
CA LEU A 47 -5.66 -1.54 -16.03
C LEU A 47 -5.94 -0.88 -17.39
N LEU A 48 -6.48 -1.65 -18.34
CA LEU A 48 -6.67 -1.23 -19.73
C LEU A 48 -7.98 -0.48 -19.96
N SER A 49 -9.03 -0.70 -19.16
CA SER A 49 -10.38 -0.19 -19.46
C SER A 49 -10.96 0.77 -18.44
N THR A 50 -10.44 0.82 -17.21
CA THR A 50 -11.03 1.60 -16.11
C THR A 50 -10.01 2.51 -15.45
N GLY A 51 -10.50 3.52 -14.74
CA GLY A 51 -9.71 4.31 -13.81
C GLY A 51 -10.10 5.77 -13.74
N GLN A 52 -9.48 6.47 -12.80
CA GLN A 52 -9.70 7.90 -12.57
C GLN A 52 -8.44 8.58 -12.03
N TRP A 53 -8.38 9.90 -12.17
CA TRP A 53 -7.38 10.74 -11.51
C TRP A 53 -7.74 10.96 -10.05
N LEU A 54 -6.83 10.61 -9.13
CA LEU A 54 -7.00 10.86 -7.70
C LEU A 54 -6.57 12.27 -7.26
N ASP A 55 -5.98 13.04 -8.17
CA ASP A 55 -5.54 14.41 -7.94
C ASP A 55 -5.74 15.29 -9.17
N THR A 56 -5.75 16.61 -8.94
CA THR A 56 -5.92 17.63 -9.98
C THR A 56 -4.64 18.00 -10.72
N LYS A 57 -3.48 17.47 -10.30
CA LYS A 57 -2.17 17.70 -10.92
C LYS A 57 -1.80 16.58 -11.90
N PHE A 58 -2.70 15.63 -12.16
CA PHE A 58 -2.52 14.49 -13.05
C PHE A 58 -1.29 13.63 -12.71
N ARG A 59 -1.03 13.42 -11.41
CA ARG A 59 0.13 12.63 -10.94
C ARG A 59 -0.24 11.18 -10.62
N ASN A 60 -1.44 10.93 -10.10
CA ASN A 60 -1.88 9.65 -9.58
C ASN A 60 -3.12 9.16 -10.34
N TRP A 61 -2.89 8.40 -11.41
CA TRP A 61 -3.93 7.62 -12.07
C TRP A 61 -4.20 6.33 -11.30
N GLN A 62 -5.47 5.99 -11.08
CA GLN A 62 -5.87 4.81 -10.32
C GLN A 62 -6.88 3.97 -11.13
N PRO A 63 -6.45 2.84 -11.71
CA PRO A 63 -7.37 1.84 -12.24
C PRO A 63 -8.28 1.26 -11.14
N GLU A 64 -9.46 0.77 -11.50
CA GLU A 64 -10.36 0.22 -10.49
C GLU A 64 -9.81 -1.10 -9.93
N GLY A 65 -9.50 -1.10 -8.63
CA GLY A 65 -9.21 -2.32 -7.92
C GLY A 65 -7.83 -2.95 -8.12
N CYS A 66 -6.90 -2.26 -8.76
CA CYS A 66 -5.48 -2.62 -8.74
C CYS A 66 -4.55 -1.41 -8.63
N MET A 67 -3.35 -1.59 -8.10
CA MET A 67 -2.35 -0.53 -7.92
C MET A 67 -1.34 -0.56 -9.07
N ILE A 68 -1.10 0.61 -9.66
CA ILE A 68 -0.05 0.82 -10.67
C ILE A 68 1.30 1.16 -10.04
N HIS A 69 2.37 0.69 -10.63
CA HIS A 69 3.73 1.13 -10.30
C HIS A 69 4.07 2.44 -10.99
N GLN A 70 4.75 3.34 -10.30
CA GLN A 70 5.38 4.51 -10.91
C GLN A 70 6.82 4.14 -11.29
N TYR A 71 7.04 3.80 -12.55
CA TYR A 71 8.32 3.27 -13.01
C TYR A 71 9.44 4.30 -12.93
N LYS A 72 10.57 3.87 -12.36
CA LYS A 72 11.84 4.59 -12.38
C LYS A 72 12.79 3.96 -13.41
N THR A 73 13.83 4.69 -13.79
CA THR A 73 14.85 4.25 -14.76
C THR A 73 15.43 2.87 -14.46
N ASN A 74 15.71 2.58 -13.19
CA ASN A 74 16.25 1.28 -12.78
C ASN A 74 15.23 0.14 -12.97
N ASP A 75 13.95 0.41 -12.70
CA ASP A 75 12.86 -0.58 -12.88
C ASP A 75 12.70 -0.92 -14.36
N VAL A 76 12.70 0.10 -15.23
CA VAL A 76 12.58 -0.09 -16.68
C VAL A 76 13.81 -0.81 -17.23
N THR A 77 15.00 -0.46 -16.76
CA THR A 77 16.25 -1.14 -17.15
C THR A 77 16.21 -2.61 -16.75
N ALA A 78 15.79 -2.94 -15.52
CA ALA A 78 15.68 -4.32 -15.06
C ALA A 78 14.66 -5.15 -15.86
N CYS A 79 13.55 -4.53 -16.28
CA CYS A 79 12.52 -5.20 -17.07
C CYS A 79 12.88 -5.35 -18.56
N LEU A 80 13.43 -4.30 -19.18
CA LEU A 80 13.58 -4.17 -20.63
C LEU A 80 15.04 -4.23 -21.11
N ALA A 81 15.99 -4.61 -20.25
CA ALA A 81 17.41 -4.72 -20.62
C ALA A 81 17.60 -5.54 -21.90
N SER A 82 18.31 -4.95 -22.87
CA SER A 82 18.61 -5.56 -24.17
C SER A 82 17.38 -6.04 -24.97
N GLN A 83 16.18 -5.53 -24.66
CA GLN A 83 14.96 -5.82 -25.42
C GLN A 83 14.75 -4.79 -26.53
N ARG A 84 13.88 -5.14 -27.48
CA ARG A 84 13.43 -4.24 -28.55
C ARG A 84 11.98 -3.82 -28.33
N ILE A 85 11.68 -2.53 -28.43
CA ILE A 85 10.34 -1.96 -28.27
C ILE A 85 9.99 -1.21 -29.54
N VAL A 86 8.81 -1.46 -30.10
CA VAL A 86 8.39 -0.89 -31.38
C VAL A 86 7.10 -0.09 -31.20
N PHE A 87 7.11 1.13 -31.72
CA PHE A 87 5.94 1.98 -31.89
C PHE A 87 5.74 2.24 -33.37
N ALA A 88 4.51 2.16 -33.86
CA ALA A 88 4.19 2.50 -35.24
C ALA A 88 2.86 3.26 -35.29
N GLY A 89 2.83 4.40 -35.97
CA GLY A 89 1.63 5.20 -36.07
C GLY A 89 1.86 6.64 -36.47
N ASP A 90 0.94 7.49 -36.02
CA ASP A 90 0.89 8.92 -36.31
C ASP A 90 1.60 9.79 -35.25
N SER A 91 1.28 11.10 -35.25
CA SER A 91 1.89 12.07 -34.34
C SER A 91 1.56 11.83 -32.86
N ILE A 92 0.41 11.23 -32.54
CA ILE A 92 0.01 10.92 -31.16
C ILE A 92 0.85 9.75 -30.66
N THR A 93 0.93 8.68 -31.47
CA THR A 93 1.79 7.52 -31.18
C THR A 93 3.24 7.94 -31.01
N ARG A 94 3.71 8.89 -31.84
CA ARG A 94 5.06 9.45 -31.73
C ARG A 94 5.30 10.19 -30.42
N GLN A 95 4.34 10.99 -29.93
CA GLN A 95 4.48 11.67 -28.64
C GLN A 95 4.58 10.68 -27.48
N LEU A 96 3.74 9.64 -27.51
CA LEU A 96 3.80 8.55 -26.53
C LEU A 96 5.14 7.82 -26.58
N TYR A 97 5.68 7.56 -27.77
CA TYR A 97 7.02 6.97 -27.94
C TYR A 97 8.13 7.77 -27.24
N TYR A 98 8.19 9.10 -27.45
CA TYR A 98 9.20 9.93 -26.79
C TYR A 98 8.99 10.02 -25.27
N SER A 99 7.74 10.05 -24.81
CA SER A 99 7.42 9.98 -23.38
C SER A 99 7.88 8.66 -22.76
N PHE A 100 7.61 7.54 -23.44
CA PHE A 100 8.06 6.20 -23.04
C PHE A 100 9.59 6.10 -23.02
N ALA A 101 10.27 6.62 -24.04
CA ALA A 101 11.73 6.66 -24.11
C ALA A 101 12.35 7.43 -22.94
N HIS A 102 11.79 8.60 -22.61
CA HIS A 102 12.25 9.38 -21.48
C HIS A 102 11.95 8.73 -20.12
N ALA A 103 10.82 8.02 -20.00
CA ALA A 103 10.53 7.22 -18.80
C ALA A 103 11.52 6.06 -18.64
N ALA A 104 11.94 5.44 -19.75
CA ALA A 104 12.94 4.38 -19.76
C ALA A 104 14.35 4.90 -19.43
N ASP A 105 14.73 6.05 -19.98
CA ASP A 105 16.02 6.69 -19.73
C ASP A 105 15.85 8.23 -19.77
N PRO A 106 15.95 8.93 -18.62
CA PRO A 106 15.77 10.38 -18.55
C PRO A 106 16.76 11.20 -19.39
N SER A 107 17.87 10.61 -19.86
CA SER A 107 18.78 11.30 -20.78
C SER A 107 18.26 11.35 -22.23
N LEU A 108 17.26 10.53 -22.56
CA LEU A 108 16.60 10.54 -23.86
C LEU A 108 15.58 11.70 -23.96
N PRO A 109 15.31 12.20 -25.18
CA PRO A 109 14.37 13.29 -25.39
C PRO A 109 12.94 12.90 -24.98
N ASN A 110 12.25 13.80 -24.29
CA ASN A 110 10.86 13.62 -23.86
C ASN A 110 9.81 14.14 -24.86
N ARG A 111 10.26 14.70 -25.98
CA ARG A 111 9.42 15.23 -27.06
C ARG A 111 10.12 15.02 -28.41
N PRO A 112 9.36 15.01 -29.51
CA PRO A 112 9.95 15.00 -30.85
C PRO A 112 10.90 16.20 -31.07
N PRO A 113 12.01 16.02 -31.80
CA PRO A 113 12.88 17.12 -32.21
C PRO A 113 12.12 18.24 -32.94
N SER A 114 12.54 19.48 -32.72
CA SER A 114 12.00 20.67 -33.41
C SER A 114 12.74 21.00 -34.72
N ASP A 115 13.47 20.02 -35.26
CA ASP A 115 14.36 20.12 -36.44
C ASP A 115 13.62 20.19 -37.79
N GLY A 116 12.29 20.21 -37.78
CA GLY A 116 11.46 20.30 -38.98
C GLY A 116 11.10 18.94 -39.60
N GLU A 117 11.74 17.85 -39.19
CA GLU A 117 11.50 16.52 -39.74
C GLU A 117 10.36 15.80 -38.97
N LYS A 118 9.12 16.21 -39.24
CA LYS A 118 7.94 15.77 -38.50
C LYS A 118 7.47 14.34 -38.85
N HIS A 119 7.86 13.78 -39.99
CA HIS A 119 7.28 12.56 -40.57
C HIS A 119 8.37 11.52 -40.91
N LYS A 120 9.25 11.20 -39.95
CA LYS A 120 10.35 10.24 -40.10
C LYS A 120 10.34 9.19 -39.01
N ASP A 121 10.94 8.04 -39.34
CA ASP A 121 11.26 7.00 -38.37
C ASP A 121 12.30 7.51 -37.37
N ALA A 122 12.29 6.94 -36.16
CA ALA A 122 13.26 7.30 -35.12
C ALA A 122 13.71 6.05 -34.35
N THR A 123 15.01 5.99 -34.08
CA THR A 123 15.62 4.94 -33.25
C THR A 123 16.33 5.59 -32.07
N LEU A 124 16.01 5.15 -30.87
CA LEU A 124 16.69 5.55 -29.64
C LEU A 124 17.22 4.31 -28.92
N ARG A 125 18.29 4.48 -28.14
CA ARG A 125 18.87 3.40 -27.36
C ARG A 125 19.11 3.85 -25.93
N THR A 126 18.65 3.08 -24.96
CA THR A 126 18.87 3.35 -23.54
C THR A 126 20.27 2.94 -23.12
N LYS A 127 20.77 3.48 -22.02
CA LYS A 127 22.02 2.99 -21.38
C LYS A 127 21.97 1.50 -21.03
N GLY A 128 20.77 0.97 -20.75
CA GLY A 128 20.51 -0.45 -20.47
C GLY A 128 20.49 -1.35 -21.72
N GLY A 129 20.82 -0.83 -22.90
CA GLY A 129 20.88 -1.58 -24.14
C GLY A 129 19.54 -1.84 -24.82
N THR A 130 18.42 -1.36 -24.27
CA THR A 130 17.09 -1.43 -24.89
C THR A 130 17.06 -0.59 -26.17
N GLU A 131 16.59 -1.18 -27.26
CA GLU A 131 16.37 -0.50 -28.53
C GLU A 131 14.91 -0.08 -28.64
N LEU A 132 14.67 1.22 -28.81
CA LEU A 132 13.36 1.83 -28.97
C LEU A 132 13.24 2.28 -30.43
N LEU A 133 12.24 1.76 -31.13
CA LEU A 133 12.00 2.01 -32.55
C LEU A 133 10.64 2.68 -32.74
N PHE A 134 10.61 3.75 -33.51
CA PHE A 134 9.40 4.41 -33.96
C PHE A 134 9.34 4.39 -35.49
N TYR A 135 8.26 3.86 -36.04
CA TYR A 135 7.94 3.89 -37.47
C TYR A 135 6.83 4.91 -37.74
N TRP A 136 7.10 5.86 -38.63
CA TRP A 136 6.09 6.79 -39.10
C TRP A 136 5.17 6.11 -40.12
N ASP A 137 4.04 5.61 -39.64
CA ASP A 137 3.05 4.89 -40.46
C ASP A 137 1.63 5.25 -39.99
N PRO A 138 1.16 6.49 -40.25
CA PRO A 138 -0.11 6.99 -39.72
C PRO A 138 -1.34 6.20 -40.21
N PHE A 139 -1.21 5.51 -41.35
CA PHE A 139 -2.26 4.69 -41.92
C PHE A 139 -2.09 3.19 -41.61
N LEU A 140 -0.98 2.76 -40.99
CA LEU A 140 -0.63 1.36 -40.71
C LEU A 140 -0.74 0.43 -41.93
N ASN A 141 -0.50 0.98 -43.13
CA ASN A 141 -0.58 0.25 -44.38
C ASN A 141 0.80 -0.01 -45.01
N GLY A 142 1.87 0.49 -44.37
CA GLY A 142 3.25 0.29 -44.79
C GLY A 142 3.70 -1.16 -44.59
N THR A 143 4.45 -1.70 -45.54
CA THR A 143 5.05 -3.04 -45.43
C THR A 143 6.16 -3.11 -44.38
N ASN A 144 6.84 -1.99 -44.10
CA ASN A 144 7.99 -1.94 -43.19
C ASN A 144 7.60 -2.10 -41.71
N SER A 145 6.45 -1.56 -41.30
CA SER A 145 5.98 -1.57 -39.91
C SER A 145 5.62 -2.99 -39.44
N LEU A 146 5.01 -3.81 -40.31
CA LEU A 146 4.63 -5.19 -39.98
C LEU A 146 5.76 -6.21 -40.24
N ASN A 147 6.57 -6.03 -41.28
CA ASN A 147 7.66 -6.95 -41.60
C ASN A 147 8.83 -6.83 -40.60
N SER A 148 9.08 -5.66 -40.03
CA SER A 148 10.13 -5.45 -39.03
C SER A 148 9.85 -6.14 -37.68
N LEU A 149 8.59 -6.51 -37.43
CA LEU A 149 8.16 -7.22 -36.22
C LEU A 149 8.32 -8.74 -36.34
N GLN A 150 8.28 -9.27 -37.56
CA GLN A 150 8.34 -10.71 -37.79
C GLN A 150 9.78 -11.20 -37.54
N SER A 151 9.98 -11.94 -36.45
CA SER A 151 11.25 -12.60 -36.19
C SER A 151 11.05 -14.09 -35.93
N SER A 152 11.78 -14.92 -36.67
CA SER A 152 11.81 -16.37 -36.49
C SER A 152 12.59 -16.79 -35.23
N THR A 153 13.18 -15.84 -34.48
CA THR A 153 13.97 -16.12 -33.27
C THR A 153 13.43 -15.35 -32.06
N LYS A 154 13.40 -16.00 -30.89
CA LYS A 154 12.96 -15.37 -29.63
C LYS A 154 13.79 -14.14 -29.21
N VAL A 155 15.00 -13.99 -29.74
CA VAL A 155 15.93 -12.89 -29.41
C VAL A 155 15.68 -11.66 -30.30
N GLY A 156 15.14 -11.84 -31.51
CA GLY A 156 14.85 -10.74 -32.44
C GLY A 156 13.44 -10.17 -32.34
N ARG A 157 12.55 -10.78 -31.55
CA ARG A 157 11.16 -10.33 -31.39
C ARG A 157 11.05 -9.14 -30.42
N PRO A 158 10.23 -8.12 -30.73
CA PRO A 158 9.94 -7.04 -29.80
C PRO A 158 9.28 -7.54 -28.50
N ALA A 159 9.69 -6.98 -27.36
CA ALA A 159 9.06 -7.22 -26.06
C ALA A 159 7.71 -6.50 -25.94
N LEU A 160 7.53 -5.40 -26.67
CA LEU A 160 6.30 -4.62 -26.75
C LEU A 160 6.21 -3.98 -28.13
N ALA A 161 5.07 -4.16 -28.79
CA ALA A 161 4.73 -3.51 -30.05
C ALA A 161 3.44 -2.70 -29.89
N VAL A 162 3.49 -1.41 -30.20
CA VAL A 162 2.40 -0.45 -30.00
C VAL A 162 2.01 0.17 -31.33
N PHE A 163 0.74 0.02 -31.70
CA PHE A 163 0.18 0.52 -32.96
C PHE A 163 -0.88 1.57 -32.69
N GLY A 164 -0.80 2.72 -33.35
CA GLY A 164 -1.85 3.75 -33.28
C GLY A 164 -2.17 4.34 -34.64
N SER A 165 -3.46 4.45 -34.95
CA SER A 165 -3.98 5.03 -36.18
C SER A 165 -5.45 5.43 -36.00
N GLY A 166 -5.95 6.29 -36.87
CA GLY A 166 -7.38 6.63 -36.94
C GLY A 166 -7.60 8.07 -37.35
N LEU A 167 -7.11 9.03 -36.57
CA LEU A 167 -7.34 10.46 -36.84
C LEU A 167 -6.77 10.92 -38.18
N TRP A 168 -5.72 10.28 -38.68
CA TRP A 168 -5.20 10.56 -40.03
C TRP A 168 -6.16 10.18 -41.16
N TYR A 169 -6.94 9.11 -40.98
CA TYR A 169 -8.00 8.72 -41.93
C TYR A 169 -9.17 9.71 -41.90
N LEU A 170 -9.50 10.26 -40.73
CA LEU A 170 -10.51 11.31 -40.63
C LEU A 170 -10.00 12.66 -41.17
N ARG A 171 -8.71 12.95 -40.96
CA ARG A 171 -8.11 14.21 -41.39
C ARG A 171 -8.06 14.36 -42.92
N HIS A 172 -7.71 13.31 -43.63
CA HIS A 172 -7.47 13.34 -45.07
C HIS A 172 -8.64 12.68 -45.82
N ARG A 173 -9.52 13.49 -46.41
CA ARG A 173 -10.73 13.00 -47.09
C ARG A 173 -10.45 11.95 -48.18
N ASP A 174 -9.31 12.06 -48.84
CA ASP A 174 -8.92 11.16 -49.93
C ASP A 174 -8.41 9.80 -49.44
N SER A 175 -8.26 9.59 -48.13
CA SER A 175 -7.79 8.31 -47.57
C SER A 175 -8.85 7.21 -47.53
N GLY A 176 -10.11 7.52 -47.88
CA GLY A 176 -11.25 6.60 -47.75
C GLY A 176 -11.87 6.55 -46.35
N GLY A 177 -11.48 7.46 -45.43
CA GLY A 177 -12.14 7.65 -44.14
C GLY A 177 -12.22 6.40 -43.26
N ILE A 178 -13.35 6.25 -42.56
CA ILE A 178 -13.61 5.14 -41.63
C ILE A 178 -13.54 3.78 -42.33
N THR A 179 -14.15 3.63 -43.50
CA THR A 179 -14.19 2.34 -44.21
C THR A 179 -12.80 1.83 -44.60
N ALA A 180 -11.90 2.72 -45.03
CA ALA A 180 -10.52 2.34 -45.31
C ALA A 180 -9.74 1.99 -44.03
N TRP A 181 -10.02 2.69 -42.93
CA TRP A 181 -9.45 2.37 -41.62
C TRP A 181 -9.94 1.01 -41.10
N GLU A 182 -11.24 0.70 -41.21
CA GLU A 182 -11.81 -0.61 -40.86
C GLU A 182 -11.14 -1.74 -41.65
N ALA A 183 -11.00 -1.57 -42.96
CA ALA A 183 -10.32 -2.54 -43.83
C ALA A 183 -8.84 -2.73 -43.44
N MET A 184 -8.16 -1.67 -43.01
CA MET A 184 -6.79 -1.76 -42.48
C MET A 184 -6.74 -2.52 -41.16
N ILE A 185 -7.66 -2.25 -40.22
CA ILE A 185 -7.75 -2.97 -38.94
C ILE A 185 -8.02 -4.45 -39.20
N ASP A 186 -8.97 -4.79 -40.09
CA ASP A 186 -9.28 -6.15 -40.49
C ASP A 186 -8.05 -6.88 -41.06
N LYS A 187 -7.36 -6.24 -41.99
CA LYS A 187 -6.14 -6.79 -42.58
C LYS A 187 -5.07 -7.04 -41.52
N THR A 188 -4.80 -6.06 -40.67
CA THR A 188 -3.74 -6.15 -39.65
C THR A 188 -4.09 -7.17 -38.56
N TYR A 189 -5.36 -7.22 -38.14
CA TYR A 189 -5.87 -8.25 -37.23
C TYR A 189 -5.69 -9.64 -37.80
N SER A 190 -6.02 -9.85 -39.08
CA SER A 190 -5.83 -11.15 -39.74
C SER A 190 -4.35 -11.58 -39.72
N ILE A 191 -3.42 -10.67 -40.01
CA ILE A 191 -1.96 -10.92 -40.00
C ILE A 191 -1.49 -11.29 -38.59
N ILE A 192 -1.92 -10.52 -37.57
CA ILE A 192 -1.54 -10.79 -36.19
C ILE A 192 -2.13 -12.10 -35.70
N SER A 193 -3.41 -12.38 -36.00
CA SER A 193 -4.08 -13.62 -35.59
C SER A 193 -3.42 -14.89 -36.15
N GLN A 194 -2.82 -14.80 -37.34
CA GLN A 194 -2.14 -15.91 -38.00
C GLN A 194 -0.72 -16.13 -37.46
N ASN A 195 -0.04 -15.06 -37.01
CA ASN A 195 1.39 -15.10 -36.63
C ASN A 195 1.67 -14.57 -35.21
N ALA A 196 0.68 -14.58 -34.31
CA ALA A 196 0.73 -13.89 -33.02
C ALA A 196 2.01 -14.19 -32.20
N ASP A 197 2.44 -15.45 -32.17
CA ASP A 197 3.59 -15.90 -31.37
C ASP A 197 4.94 -15.35 -31.86
N ASN A 198 5.01 -14.88 -33.12
CA ASN A 198 6.24 -14.45 -33.79
C ASN A 198 6.34 -12.93 -34.00
N ILE A 199 5.34 -12.15 -33.55
CA ILE A 199 5.27 -10.70 -33.79
C ILE A 199 5.82 -9.89 -32.62
N ALA A 200 5.35 -10.14 -31.40
CA ALA A 200 5.86 -9.50 -30.18
C ALA A 200 5.37 -10.28 -28.95
N ASP A 201 6.06 -10.10 -27.81
CA ASP A 201 5.58 -10.65 -26.53
C ASP A 201 4.27 -10.01 -26.06
N GLN A 202 4.10 -8.72 -26.33
CA GLN A 202 2.92 -7.95 -25.99
C GLN A 202 2.58 -7.03 -27.16
N ILE A 203 1.37 -7.17 -27.70
CA ILE A 203 0.85 -6.33 -28.78
C ILE A 203 -0.20 -5.39 -28.21
N VAL A 204 -0.09 -4.11 -28.53
CA VAL A 204 -1.00 -3.06 -28.09
C VAL A 204 -1.53 -2.30 -29.29
N TRP A 205 -2.86 -2.20 -29.40
CA TRP A 205 -3.49 -1.19 -30.23
C TRP A 205 -3.93 -0.03 -29.36
N LEU A 206 -3.46 1.16 -29.67
CA LEU A 206 -3.94 2.37 -29.01
C LEU A 206 -5.38 2.65 -29.47
N PRO A 207 -6.27 3.11 -28.57
CA PRO A 207 -7.55 3.64 -29.00
C PRO A 207 -7.34 4.88 -29.87
N VAL A 208 -8.34 5.21 -30.69
CA VAL A 208 -8.37 6.49 -31.39
C VAL A 208 -8.56 7.59 -30.34
N GLU A 209 -7.61 8.52 -30.24
CA GLU A 209 -7.62 9.54 -29.21
C GLU A 209 -8.85 10.46 -29.34
N ASN A 210 -9.53 10.73 -28.23
CA ASN A 210 -10.69 11.62 -28.23
C ASN A 210 -10.23 13.08 -28.43
N PRO A 211 -10.64 13.74 -29.54
CA PRO A 211 -10.26 15.12 -29.79
C PRO A 211 -11.03 16.08 -28.90
N VAL A 212 -10.45 17.25 -28.59
CA VAL A 212 -11.15 18.36 -27.92
C VAL A 212 -11.66 19.34 -28.98
N PRO A 213 -12.96 19.30 -29.36
CA PRO A 213 -13.46 19.98 -30.56
C PRO A 213 -13.28 21.50 -30.53
N SER A 214 -13.39 22.09 -29.34
CA SER A 214 -13.23 23.54 -29.10
C SER A 214 -11.81 24.06 -29.33
N LYS A 215 -10.81 23.17 -29.42
CA LYS A 215 -9.39 23.50 -29.57
C LYS A 215 -8.79 23.06 -30.91
N LEU A 216 -9.57 22.38 -31.75
CA LEU A 216 -9.14 21.98 -33.08
C LEU A 216 -8.99 23.20 -33.99
N SER A 217 -8.02 23.15 -34.91
CA SER A 217 -7.94 24.17 -35.97
C SER A 217 -9.16 24.09 -36.89
N PRO A 218 -9.55 25.19 -37.57
CA PRO A 218 -10.71 25.20 -38.46
C PRO A 218 -10.67 24.10 -39.53
N GLU A 219 -9.48 23.77 -40.04
CA GLU A 219 -9.36 22.72 -41.03
C GLU A 219 -9.63 21.35 -40.41
N ARG A 220 -9.16 21.11 -39.18
CA ARG A 220 -9.32 19.83 -38.47
C ARG A 220 -10.75 19.62 -38.01
N SER A 221 -11.42 20.66 -37.51
CA SER A 221 -12.80 20.57 -37.03
C SER A 221 -13.81 20.25 -38.13
N VAL A 222 -13.47 20.56 -39.39
CA VAL A 222 -14.29 20.24 -40.57
C VAL A 222 -14.24 18.76 -40.96
N THR A 223 -13.25 18.00 -40.50
CA THR A 223 -13.08 16.59 -40.92
C THR A 223 -12.98 15.58 -39.77
N ILE A 224 -12.59 16.01 -38.57
CA ILE A 224 -12.49 15.15 -37.39
C ILE A 224 -13.72 15.39 -36.52
N HIS A 225 -14.75 14.55 -36.66
CA HIS A 225 -15.94 14.62 -35.81
C HIS A 225 -15.83 13.63 -34.63
N PRO A 226 -16.24 14.02 -33.41
CA PRO A 226 -16.25 13.11 -32.26
C PRO A 226 -17.05 11.83 -32.47
N ALA A 227 -18.17 11.90 -33.21
CA ALA A 227 -19.00 10.74 -33.52
C ALA A 227 -18.25 9.70 -34.36
N ASP A 228 -17.40 10.15 -35.30
CA ASP A 228 -16.56 9.26 -36.11
C ASP A 228 -15.52 8.54 -35.22
N VAL A 229 -14.90 9.28 -34.29
CA VAL A 229 -13.93 8.73 -33.33
C VAL A 229 -14.59 7.72 -32.37
N GLU A 230 -15.80 8.01 -31.91
CA GLU A 230 -16.59 7.10 -31.07
C GLU A 230 -16.94 5.81 -31.84
N ALA A 231 -17.36 5.92 -33.10
CA ALA A 231 -17.64 4.76 -33.95
C ALA A 231 -16.39 3.89 -34.15
N MET A 232 -15.23 4.49 -34.43
CA MET A 232 -13.95 3.78 -34.57
C MET A 232 -13.54 3.08 -33.26
N ASN A 233 -13.65 3.76 -32.12
CA ASN A 233 -13.34 3.15 -30.82
C ASN A 233 -14.30 2.01 -30.45
N SER A 234 -15.59 2.16 -30.74
CA SER A 234 -16.60 1.12 -30.54
C SER A 234 -16.29 -0.13 -31.37
N ASP A 235 -15.90 0.06 -32.64
CA ASP A 235 -15.46 -1.00 -33.54
C ASP A 235 -14.20 -1.72 -33.01
N LEU A 236 -13.17 -0.98 -32.55
CA LEU A 236 -11.97 -1.57 -31.94
C LEU A 236 -12.31 -2.42 -30.71
N VAL A 237 -13.16 -1.92 -29.82
CA VAL A 237 -13.57 -2.64 -28.60
C VAL A 237 -14.28 -3.94 -28.97
N HIS A 238 -15.21 -3.89 -29.91
CA HIS A 238 -15.95 -5.06 -30.38
C HIS A 238 -15.03 -6.13 -30.99
N ARG A 239 -14.00 -5.72 -31.74
CA ARG A 239 -13.04 -6.63 -32.40
C ARG A 239 -12.03 -7.25 -31.42
N VAL A 240 -11.49 -6.45 -30.50
CA VAL A 240 -10.42 -6.88 -29.58
C VAL A 240 -10.97 -7.58 -28.35
N THR A 241 -12.13 -7.13 -27.85
CA THR A 241 -12.75 -7.65 -26.63
C THR A 241 -14.16 -8.15 -26.92
N PRO A 242 -14.32 -9.27 -27.66
CA PRO A 242 -15.64 -9.81 -27.94
C PRO A 242 -16.35 -10.15 -26.62
N PRO A 243 -17.65 -9.85 -26.50
CA PRO A 243 -18.39 -10.14 -25.28
C PRO A 243 -18.25 -11.62 -24.92
N PRO A 244 -18.15 -11.95 -23.61
CA PRO A 244 -18.13 -13.34 -23.19
C PRO A 244 -19.40 -14.04 -23.71
N PRO A 245 -19.32 -15.34 -24.06
CA PRO A 245 -20.48 -16.08 -24.52
C PRO A 245 -21.62 -15.92 -23.51
N SER A 246 -22.76 -15.43 -23.97
CA SER A 246 -23.93 -15.22 -23.13
C SER A 246 -24.45 -16.58 -22.65
N PHE A 247 -24.74 -16.69 -21.35
CA PHE A 247 -25.50 -17.81 -20.80
C PHE A 247 -26.96 -17.66 -21.24
N SER A 248 -27.33 -18.26 -22.37
CA SER A 248 -28.74 -18.35 -22.77
C SER A 248 -29.44 -19.43 -21.96
N PHE A 249 -30.36 -19.04 -21.08
CA PHE A 249 -31.23 -19.93 -20.30
C PHE A 249 -32.44 -20.40 -21.12
N THR A 250 -32.22 -20.90 -22.34
CA THR A 250 -33.27 -21.56 -23.12
C THR A 250 -33.03 -23.06 -23.18
N SER A 251 -34.13 -23.80 -23.04
CA SER A 251 -34.27 -25.19 -22.61
C SER A 251 -33.37 -26.23 -23.30
N GLU A 252 -32.97 -27.22 -22.49
CA GLU A 252 -32.68 -28.63 -22.80
C GLU A 252 -31.25 -29.08 -23.13
N TYR A 253 -30.30 -28.23 -23.54
CA TYR A 253 -28.89 -28.61 -23.55
C TYR A 253 -27.97 -27.44 -23.21
N VAL A 254 -27.18 -27.57 -22.13
CA VAL A 254 -26.06 -26.67 -21.84
C VAL A 254 -24.98 -26.94 -22.89
N VAL A 255 -25.10 -26.28 -24.04
CA VAL A 255 -24.01 -26.22 -25.02
C VAL A 255 -23.29 -24.90 -24.76
N PRO A 256 -22.05 -24.93 -24.24
CA PRO A 256 -21.20 -23.75 -24.31
C PRO A 256 -21.11 -23.36 -25.79
N SER A 257 -21.57 -22.17 -26.17
CA SER A 257 -21.25 -21.64 -27.50
C SER A 257 -19.74 -21.70 -27.64
N LYS A 258 -19.25 -22.44 -28.66
CA LYS A 258 -17.81 -22.62 -28.90
C LYS A 258 -17.14 -21.25 -28.81
N PRO A 259 -16.14 -21.05 -27.93
CA PRO A 259 -15.41 -19.80 -27.89
C PRO A 259 -14.88 -19.52 -29.29
N SER A 260 -15.12 -18.30 -29.78
CA SER A 260 -14.59 -17.84 -31.05
C SER A 260 -13.09 -18.13 -31.11
N LYS A 261 -12.66 -18.63 -32.27
CA LYS A 261 -11.32 -19.16 -32.56
C LYS A 261 -10.23 -18.19 -32.08
N ARG A 262 -9.34 -18.68 -31.20
CA ARG A 262 -8.11 -18.03 -30.70
C ARG A 262 -8.27 -16.56 -30.25
N LYS A 263 -8.25 -16.31 -28.93
CA LYS A 263 -7.95 -14.97 -28.40
C LYS A 263 -6.61 -14.51 -28.99
N VAL A 264 -6.65 -13.55 -29.89
CA VAL A 264 -5.44 -12.88 -30.39
C VAL A 264 -4.92 -12.01 -29.23
N PRO A 265 -3.65 -12.09 -28.84
CA PRO A 265 -3.12 -11.46 -27.64
C PRO A 265 -2.88 -9.96 -27.86
N ILE A 266 -3.95 -9.21 -28.16
CA ILE A 266 -3.88 -7.77 -28.40
C ILE A 266 -4.57 -7.05 -27.26
N SER A 267 -3.85 -6.12 -26.66
CA SER A 267 -4.36 -5.26 -25.59
C SER A 267 -4.82 -3.93 -26.17
N LEU A 268 -6.02 -3.50 -25.79
CA LEU A 268 -6.59 -2.21 -26.14
C LEU A 268 -6.75 -1.36 -24.88
N PRO A 269 -5.84 -0.40 -24.60
CA PRO A 269 -5.87 0.42 -23.40
C PRO A 269 -6.85 1.60 -23.60
N VAL A 270 -8.15 1.30 -23.59
CA VAL A 270 -9.22 2.32 -23.64
C VAL A 270 -9.06 3.38 -22.53
N ALA A 271 -8.47 3.01 -21.40
CA ALA A 271 -8.15 3.90 -20.29
C ALA A 271 -7.28 5.10 -20.69
N LEU A 272 -6.51 5.03 -21.80
CA LEU A 272 -5.76 6.19 -22.27
C LEU A 272 -6.66 7.36 -22.67
N ASN A 273 -7.87 7.10 -23.16
CA ASN A 273 -8.88 8.11 -23.45
C ASN A 273 -9.53 8.66 -22.17
N LEU A 274 -9.64 7.86 -21.11
CA LEU A 274 -10.14 8.30 -19.80
C LEU A 274 -9.12 9.18 -19.05
N MET A 275 -7.84 9.10 -19.41
CA MET A 275 -6.79 9.94 -18.85
C MET A 275 -6.81 11.38 -19.40
N LEU A 276 -7.46 11.61 -20.55
CA LEU A 276 -7.44 12.90 -21.23
C LEU A 276 -8.25 13.94 -20.45
N ASP A 277 -7.73 15.17 -20.42
CA ASP A 277 -8.41 16.31 -19.82
C ASP A 277 -8.22 17.54 -20.70
N ASP A 278 -9.31 18.25 -20.99
CA ASP A 278 -9.32 19.39 -21.89
C ASP A 278 -8.27 20.44 -21.51
N SER A 279 -8.00 20.66 -20.21
CA SER A 279 -7.02 21.64 -19.74
C SER A 279 -5.58 21.29 -20.17
N GLN A 280 -5.31 20.04 -20.50
CA GLN A 280 -3.98 19.50 -20.77
C GLN A 280 -3.61 19.51 -22.27
N THR A 281 -4.44 20.06 -23.15
CA THR A 281 -4.13 20.21 -24.58
C THR A 281 -4.28 21.65 -25.08
N LYS A 282 -3.48 22.02 -26.08
CA LYS A 282 -3.54 23.34 -26.75
C LYS A 282 -4.22 23.29 -28.11
N ASP A 283 -4.08 22.20 -28.85
CA ASP A 283 -4.57 22.04 -30.22
C ASP A 283 -5.65 20.97 -30.35
N GLY A 284 -6.10 20.42 -29.22
CA GLY A 284 -7.15 19.43 -29.11
C GLY A 284 -6.75 17.99 -29.44
N LEU A 285 -5.48 17.74 -29.83
CA LEU A 285 -4.98 16.41 -30.23
C LEU A 285 -3.63 16.04 -29.60
N HIS A 286 -2.93 16.98 -28.99
CA HIS A 286 -1.63 16.71 -28.36
C HIS A 286 -1.68 17.15 -26.91
N PHE A 287 -1.54 16.19 -26.00
CA PHE A 287 -1.68 16.38 -24.57
C PHE A 287 -0.34 16.64 -23.87
N SER A 288 -0.42 17.14 -22.64
CA SER A 288 0.71 17.55 -21.84
C SER A 288 1.59 16.37 -21.41
N ALA A 289 2.82 16.66 -20.99
CA ALA A 289 3.77 15.64 -20.53
C ALA A 289 3.26 14.79 -19.34
N PRO A 290 2.54 15.34 -18.34
CA PRO A 290 1.91 14.52 -17.29
C PRO A 290 0.99 13.41 -17.83
N ILE A 291 0.12 13.73 -18.80
CA ILE A 291 -0.80 12.75 -19.42
C ILE A 291 -0.01 11.68 -20.16
N LEU A 292 0.90 12.10 -21.05
CA LEU A 292 1.75 11.16 -21.81
C LEU A 292 2.63 10.30 -20.90
N LYS A 293 3.07 10.82 -19.75
CA LYS A 293 3.84 10.07 -18.76
C LYS A 293 2.98 9.00 -18.09
N ALA A 294 1.73 9.32 -17.73
CA ALA A 294 0.81 8.33 -17.17
C ALA A 294 0.44 7.23 -18.18
N GLN A 295 0.20 7.62 -19.43
CA GLN A 295 -0.03 6.69 -20.53
C GLN A 295 1.17 5.76 -20.76
N ALA A 296 2.39 6.30 -20.78
CA ALA A 296 3.62 5.50 -20.87
C ALA A 296 3.80 4.56 -19.68
N ASN A 297 3.52 5.04 -18.46
CA ASN A 297 3.53 4.21 -17.25
C ASN A 297 2.50 3.07 -17.33
N LEU A 298 1.31 3.29 -17.90
CA LEU A 298 0.32 2.23 -18.08
C LEU A 298 0.88 1.11 -18.98
N LEU A 299 1.54 1.46 -20.08
CA LEU A 299 2.19 0.47 -20.96
C LEU A 299 3.32 -0.29 -20.26
N LEU A 300 4.12 0.40 -19.44
CA LEU A 300 5.13 -0.24 -18.60
C LEU A 300 4.50 -1.19 -17.57
N ASN A 301 3.39 -0.79 -16.94
CA ASN A 301 2.67 -1.64 -16.00
C ASN A 301 2.11 -2.90 -16.67
N LEU A 302 1.57 -2.77 -17.89
CA LEU A 302 1.10 -3.90 -18.68
C LEU A 302 2.23 -4.91 -18.97
N ARG A 303 3.43 -4.43 -19.33
CA ARG A 303 4.54 -5.30 -19.73
C ARG A 303 5.38 -5.81 -18.57
N CYS A 304 5.70 -4.97 -17.60
CA CYS A 304 6.79 -5.20 -16.65
C CYS A 304 6.34 -5.67 -15.27
N ASN A 305 5.07 -5.49 -14.89
CA ASN A 305 4.64 -5.78 -13.52
C ASN A 305 4.78 -7.25 -13.12
N ASP A 306 4.58 -8.18 -14.05
CA ASP A 306 4.75 -9.61 -13.79
C ASP A 306 6.20 -10.10 -13.89
N VAL A 307 7.06 -9.32 -14.57
CA VAL A 307 8.48 -9.62 -14.80
C VAL A 307 9.33 -9.23 -13.59
N LEU A 308 9.03 -8.08 -12.98
CA LEU A 308 9.80 -7.56 -11.85
C LEU A 308 9.65 -8.44 -10.59
N PRO A 309 10.66 -8.42 -9.67
CA PRO A 309 10.63 -9.20 -8.44
C PRO A 309 9.34 -9.00 -7.64
N LYS A 310 8.77 -10.13 -7.17
CA LYS A 310 7.48 -10.16 -6.47
C LYS A 310 7.67 -10.07 -4.94
N GLN A 311 8.42 -9.08 -4.48
CA GLN A 311 8.74 -8.88 -3.06
C GLN A 311 7.80 -7.85 -2.41
N PHE A 312 7.66 -7.92 -1.08
CA PHE A 312 6.88 -6.95 -0.28
C PHE A 312 7.76 -5.78 0.17
N PRO A 313 7.24 -4.54 0.35
CA PRO A 313 5.86 -4.07 0.15
C PRO A 313 5.37 -4.20 -1.30
N LEU A 314 4.12 -4.66 -1.49
CA LEU A 314 3.53 -4.73 -2.83
C LEU A 314 3.15 -3.32 -3.28
N ASP A 315 3.95 -2.75 -4.18
CA ASP A 315 3.73 -1.44 -4.81
C ASP A 315 2.91 -1.52 -6.11
N LYS A 316 2.70 -2.74 -6.62
CA LYS A 316 2.02 -3.02 -7.89
C LYS A 316 1.17 -4.28 -7.83
N THR A 317 -0.06 -4.20 -8.33
CA THR A 317 -1.00 -5.34 -8.39
C THR A 317 -1.78 -5.43 -9.70
N CYS A 318 -1.69 -4.43 -10.59
CA CYS A 318 -2.22 -4.54 -11.95
C CYS A 318 -1.31 -5.40 -12.83
N CYS A 319 -1.86 -6.21 -13.72
CA CYS A 319 -1.12 -7.10 -14.64
C CYS A 319 -0.01 -7.91 -13.98
N ARG A 320 -0.30 -8.48 -12.81
CA ARG A 320 0.70 -9.19 -12.01
C ARG A 320 0.09 -10.39 -11.32
N SER A 321 0.76 -11.52 -11.43
CA SER A 321 0.43 -12.70 -10.63
C SER A 321 1.00 -12.56 -9.22
N TYR A 322 0.20 -12.95 -8.23
CA TYR A 322 0.65 -13.02 -6.84
C TYR A 322 1.71 -14.12 -6.68
N PRO A 323 2.73 -13.90 -5.83
CA PRO A 323 3.74 -14.92 -5.57
C PRO A 323 3.09 -16.15 -4.94
N THR A 324 3.56 -17.34 -5.32
CA THR A 324 3.17 -18.58 -4.66
C THR A 324 3.80 -18.64 -3.28
N PRO A 325 3.01 -18.75 -2.19
CA PRO A 325 3.57 -18.82 -0.85
C PRO A 325 4.47 -20.06 -0.68
N PRO A 326 5.67 -19.93 -0.08
CA PRO A 326 6.50 -21.08 0.26
C PRO A 326 5.79 -22.02 1.24
N PHE A 327 6.21 -23.28 1.25
CA PHE A 327 5.63 -24.31 2.12
C PHE A 327 5.64 -23.91 3.60
N LEU A 328 6.70 -23.27 4.08
CA LEU A 328 6.81 -22.84 5.48
C LEU A 328 5.73 -21.80 5.85
N GLU A 329 5.46 -20.83 4.98
CA GLU A 329 4.41 -19.83 5.19
C GLU A 329 3.03 -20.49 5.25
N LEU A 330 2.74 -21.40 4.31
CA LEU A 330 1.49 -22.18 4.31
C LEU A 330 1.35 -23.06 5.55
N PHE A 331 2.43 -23.71 5.97
CA PHE A 331 2.45 -24.55 7.17
C PHE A 331 2.17 -23.71 8.42
N ILE A 332 2.78 -22.54 8.57
CA ILE A 332 2.56 -21.65 9.71
C ILE A 332 1.13 -21.12 9.73
N LEU A 333 0.58 -20.71 8.59
CA LEU A 333 -0.83 -20.32 8.48
C LEU A 333 -1.77 -21.45 8.87
N PHE A 334 -1.49 -22.67 8.41
CA PHE A 334 -2.27 -23.86 8.77
C PHE A 334 -2.20 -24.12 10.28
N VAL A 335 -1.01 -24.10 10.88
CA VAL A 335 -0.81 -24.27 12.32
C VAL A 335 -1.58 -23.21 13.10
N LEU A 336 -1.45 -21.93 12.75
CA LEU A 336 -2.16 -20.84 13.42
C LEU A 336 -3.69 -21.01 13.37
N LEU A 337 -4.23 -21.40 12.22
CA LEU A 337 -5.67 -21.57 12.02
C LEU A 337 -6.22 -22.83 12.71
N MET A 338 -5.47 -23.94 12.64
CA MET A 338 -5.93 -25.26 13.11
C MET A 338 -5.61 -25.54 14.57
N TRP A 339 -4.71 -24.79 15.21
CA TRP A 339 -4.32 -25.04 16.60
C TRP A 339 -5.50 -24.99 17.57
N GLY A 340 -6.35 -23.97 17.47
CA GLY A 340 -7.54 -23.83 18.31
C GLY A 340 -8.55 -24.98 18.14
N PRO A 341 -9.00 -25.29 16.92
CA PRO A 341 -9.86 -26.44 16.65
C PRO A 341 -9.27 -27.77 17.12
N LEU A 342 -7.97 -27.98 16.91
CA LEU A 342 -7.28 -29.19 17.34
C LEU A 342 -7.19 -29.28 18.87
N ALA A 343 -6.89 -28.17 19.55
CA ALA A 343 -6.90 -28.10 21.02
C ALA A 343 -8.28 -28.47 21.59
N ARG A 344 -9.36 -27.93 20.99
CA ARG A 344 -10.74 -28.28 21.38
C ARG A 344 -11.06 -29.75 21.15
N PHE A 345 -10.60 -30.31 20.03
CA PHE A 345 -10.82 -31.72 19.71
C PHE A 345 -10.10 -32.65 20.70
N VAL A 346 -8.84 -32.36 21.02
CA VAL A 346 -8.03 -33.13 21.99
C VAL A 346 -8.61 -33.03 23.39
N ALA A 347 -9.01 -31.83 23.84
CA ALA A 347 -9.65 -31.63 25.13
C ALA A 347 -10.93 -32.47 25.29
N LYS A 348 -11.78 -32.52 24.25
CA LYS A 348 -13.00 -33.36 24.25
C LYS A 348 -12.73 -34.86 24.29
N ARG A 349 -11.56 -35.31 23.81
CA ARG A 349 -11.18 -36.73 23.76
C ARG A 349 -10.53 -37.23 25.05
N ASN A 350 -10.38 -36.36 26.07
CA ASN A 350 -9.70 -36.68 27.34
C ASN A 350 -8.34 -37.35 27.13
N VAL A 351 -7.59 -36.92 26.11
CA VAL A 351 -6.25 -37.44 25.84
C VAL A 351 -5.35 -37.01 27.00
N SER A 352 -4.72 -37.98 27.67
CA SER A 352 -3.79 -37.75 28.78
C SER A 352 -2.33 -37.96 28.34
N GLY A 353 -1.38 -37.41 29.09
CA GLY A 353 0.06 -37.58 28.87
C GLY A 353 0.70 -36.46 28.06
N THR A 354 1.84 -36.74 27.39
CA THR A 354 2.68 -35.74 26.72
C THR A 354 1.94 -34.94 25.65
N VAL A 355 0.97 -35.54 24.95
CA VAL A 355 0.17 -34.87 23.91
C VAL A 355 -0.69 -33.76 24.51
N ALA A 356 -1.26 -33.97 25.71
CA ALA A 356 -2.07 -32.96 26.38
C ALA A 356 -1.25 -31.72 26.78
N ALA A 357 0.04 -31.91 27.09
CA ALA A 357 0.93 -30.82 27.50
C ALA A 357 1.25 -29.83 26.35
N PHE A 358 1.09 -30.23 25.09
CA PHE A 358 1.25 -29.34 23.94
C PHE A 358 0.04 -28.44 23.69
N PHE A 359 -1.13 -28.77 24.25
CA PHE A 359 -2.35 -27.99 24.05
C PHE A 359 -2.64 -27.08 25.24
N PRO A 360 -3.07 -25.84 24.99
CA PRO A 360 -3.38 -24.88 26.03
C PRO A 360 -4.69 -25.25 26.76
N ALA A 361 -4.89 -24.64 27.92
CA ALA A 361 -6.14 -24.76 28.69
C ALA A 361 -7.35 -24.24 27.89
N GLU A 362 -8.55 -24.74 28.23
CA GLU A 362 -9.79 -24.51 27.48
C GLU A 362 -10.17 -23.02 27.35
N ASP A 363 -9.81 -22.21 28.34
CA ASP A 363 -10.03 -20.76 28.37
C ASP A 363 -9.27 -19.99 27.28
N VAL A 364 -8.15 -20.54 26.79
CA VAL A 364 -7.29 -19.89 25.79
C VAL A 364 -7.57 -20.38 24.35
N VAL A 365 -8.32 -21.48 24.21
CA VAL A 365 -8.60 -22.11 22.91
C VAL A 365 -9.31 -21.15 21.94
N MET A 366 -10.34 -20.44 22.40
CA MET A 366 -11.09 -19.49 21.55
C MET A 366 -10.24 -18.26 21.17
N PRO A 367 -9.54 -17.57 22.10
CA PRO A 367 -8.58 -16.52 21.76
C PRO A 367 -7.54 -16.95 20.72
N MET A 368 -7.01 -18.18 20.81
CA MET A 368 -6.04 -18.69 19.83
C MET A 368 -6.65 -18.92 18.45
N PHE A 369 -7.88 -19.43 18.38
CA PHE A 369 -8.59 -19.54 17.11
C PHE A 369 -8.83 -18.15 16.48
N ILE A 370 -9.28 -17.17 17.27
CA ILE A 370 -9.48 -15.79 16.81
C ILE A 370 -8.15 -15.19 16.30
N PHE A 371 -7.05 -15.42 17.03
CA PHE A 371 -5.72 -14.98 16.63
C PHE A 371 -5.30 -15.61 15.28
N GLY A 372 -5.50 -16.92 15.12
CA GLY A 372 -5.23 -17.62 13.86
C GLY A 372 -6.06 -17.09 12.69
N VAL A 373 -7.37 -16.94 12.89
CA VAL A 373 -8.29 -16.35 11.90
C VAL A 373 -7.87 -14.93 11.54
N ALA A 374 -7.49 -14.09 12.51
CA ALA A 374 -7.04 -12.73 12.24
C ALA A 374 -5.77 -12.71 11.38
N CYS A 375 -4.77 -13.54 11.70
CA CYS A 375 -3.55 -13.68 10.88
C CYS A 375 -3.88 -14.18 9.47
N SER A 376 -4.74 -15.19 9.33
CA SER A 376 -5.16 -15.68 8.01
C SER A 376 -5.93 -14.63 7.22
N LEU A 377 -6.81 -13.86 7.85
CA LEU A 377 -7.55 -12.77 7.19
C LEU A 377 -6.60 -11.68 6.69
N LEU A 378 -5.59 -11.31 7.48
CA LEU A 378 -4.55 -10.36 7.05
C LEU A 378 -3.77 -10.91 5.85
N PHE A 379 -3.41 -12.19 5.87
CA PHE A 379 -2.78 -12.86 4.74
C PHE A 379 -3.66 -12.82 3.49
N PHE A 380 -4.93 -13.24 3.56
CA PHE A 380 -5.83 -13.19 2.42
C PHE A 380 -6.07 -11.76 1.94
N ALA A 381 -6.20 -10.80 2.85
CA ALA A 381 -6.38 -9.41 2.51
C ALA A 381 -5.19 -8.86 1.73
N ASP A 382 -3.94 -9.18 2.12
CA ASP A 382 -2.75 -8.53 1.55
C ASP A 382 -1.99 -9.34 0.50
N ARG A 383 -1.89 -10.67 0.69
CA ARG A 383 -1.14 -11.61 -0.15
C ARG A 383 -1.95 -12.21 -1.29
N THR A 384 -3.22 -11.84 -1.44
CA THR A 384 -4.08 -12.36 -2.52
C THR A 384 -4.90 -11.26 -3.19
N GLY A 385 -5.48 -11.60 -4.35
CA GLY A 385 -6.37 -10.72 -5.12
C GLY A 385 -7.86 -10.82 -4.76
N VAL A 386 -8.20 -11.39 -3.60
CA VAL A 386 -9.60 -11.53 -3.14
C VAL A 386 -10.25 -10.16 -2.97
N TRP A 387 -9.58 -9.26 -2.24
CA TRP A 387 -10.00 -7.87 -2.11
C TRP A 387 -9.27 -6.96 -3.10
N LEU A 388 -9.96 -5.89 -3.46
CA LEU A 388 -9.44 -4.86 -4.35
C LEU A 388 -8.31 -4.06 -3.70
N LYS A 389 -7.41 -3.56 -4.55
CA LYS A 389 -6.20 -2.85 -4.14
C LYS A 389 -6.18 -1.48 -4.78
N GLU A 390 -5.95 -0.45 -3.98
CA GLU A 390 -5.90 0.93 -4.42
C GLU A 390 -4.78 1.68 -3.71
N HIS A 391 -4.21 2.67 -4.40
CA HIS A 391 -3.23 3.55 -3.79
C HIS A 391 -3.90 4.44 -2.74
N LYS A 392 -3.18 4.67 -1.64
CA LYS A 392 -3.63 5.58 -0.61
C LYS A 392 -3.55 7.01 -1.13
N GLN A 393 -4.70 7.66 -1.21
CA GLN A 393 -4.83 9.08 -1.46
C GLN A 393 -5.45 9.77 -0.25
N PHE A 394 -4.83 10.87 0.16
CA PHE A 394 -5.34 11.65 1.27
C PHE A 394 -6.53 12.49 0.83
N ASP A 395 -7.67 12.28 1.46
CA ASP A 395 -8.85 13.13 1.36
C ASP A 395 -9.14 13.80 2.71
N PRO A 396 -9.05 15.13 2.82
CA PRO A 396 -9.32 15.86 4.06
C PRO A 396 -10.72 15.61 4.62
N TRP A 397 -11.74 15.44 3.76
CA TRP A 397 -13.13 15.30 4.19
C TRP A 397 -13.40 13.93 4.79
N ALA A 398 -12.99 12.85 4.12
CA ALA A 398 -13.09 11.51 4.67
C ALA A 398 -12.27 11.34 5.96
N PHE A 399 -11.04 11.88 5.99
CA PHE A 399 -10.19 11.85 7.19
C PHE A 399 -10.82 12.62 8.36
N GLY A 400 -11.29 13.85 8.11
CA GLY A 400 -11.93 14.68 9.12
C GLY A 400 -13.22 14.08 9.64
N GLY A 401 -14.08 13.59 8.74
CA GLY A 401 -15.35 12.94 9.08
C GLY A 401 -15.17 11.72 9.97
N LEU A 402 -14.24 10.81 9.64
CA LEU A 402 -13.97 9.63 10.46
C LEU A 402 -13.31 9.99 11.80
N SER A 403 -12.44 10.99 11.83
CA SER A 403 -11.84 11.48 13.08
C SER A 403 -12.89 12.10 14.01
N THR A 404 -13.83 12.89 13.47
CA THR A 404 -14.95 13.44 14.23
C THR A 404 -15.90 12.35 14.69
N LEU A 405 -16.22 11.37 13.85
CA LEU A 405 -17.06 10.24 14.23
C LEU A 405 -16.43 9.44 15.38
N ALA A 406 -15.14 9.12 15.28
CA ALA A 406 -14.37 8.48 16.33
C ALA A 406 -14.45 9.28 17.65
N LEU A 407 -14.28 10.60 17.57
CA LEU A 407 -14.39 11.49 18.73
C LEU A 407 -15.80 11.45 19.35
N VAL A 408 -16.85 11.59 18.54
CA VAL A 408 -18.25 11.60 18.99
C VAL A 408 -18.61 10.27 19.67
N VAL A 409 -18.24 9.14 19.06
CA VAL A 409 -18.48 7.81 19.64
C VAL A 409 -17.74 7.68 20.96
N GLY A 410 -16.45 8.03 21.01
CA GLY A 410 -15.68 7.92 22.25
C GLY A 410 -16.20 8.82 23.37
N LEU A 411 -16.62 10.05 23.06
CA LEU A 411 -17.28 10.95 24.02
C LEU A 411 -18.62 10.39 24.51
N ALA A 412 -19.41 9.80 23.62
CA ALA A 412 -20.70 9.19 23.96
C ALA A 412 -20.54 7.92 24.82
N THR A 413 -19.44 7.20 24.70
CA THR A 413 -19.13 5.98 25.48
C THR A 413 -18.35 6.24 26.76
N MET A 414 -17.98 7.49 27.05
CA MET A 414 -17.13 7.85 28.18
C MET A 414 -17.83 7.52 29.52
N LYS A 415 -17.12 6.80 30.39
CA LYS A 415 -17.60 6.48 31.75
C LYS A 415 -16.85 7.30 32.78
N ARG A 416 -17.56 7.72 33.84
CA ARG A 416 -16.91 8.33 35.00
C ARG A 416 -16.20 7.24 35.81
N ALA A 417 -14.97 7.52 36.24
CA ALA A 417 -14.25 6.63 37.15
C ALA A 417 -14.86 6.71 38.56
N ASP A 418 -15.02 5.58 39.21
CA ASP A 418 -15.59 5.49 40.57
C ASP A 418 -14.61 5.99 41.65
N LYS A 419 -13.29 5.94 41.37
CA LYS A 419 -12.23 6.35 42.28
C LYS A 419 -11.08 7.01 41.53
N ASP A 420 -10.49 8.04 42.13
CA ASP A 420 -9.22 8.61 41.64
C ASP A 420 -8.06 7.69 42.07
N LEU A 421 -7.51 6.95 41.10
CA LEU A 421 -6.38 6.05 41.29
C LEU A 421 -5.02 6.79 41.19
N GLY A 422 -5.03 8.12 41.06
CA GLY A 422 -3.86 8.96 40.92
C GLY A 422 -3.38 9.12 39.47
N PHE A 423 -2.22 9.78 39.32
CA PHE A 423 -1.64 10.14 38.03
C PHE A 423 -1.27 8.93 37.17
N LEU A 424 -1.71 8.94 35.90
CA LEU A 424 -1.45 7.89 34.90
C LEU A 424 -1.72 6.49 35.45
N ASN A 425 -2.92 6.32 36.00
CA ASN A 425 -3.37 5.01 36.41
C ASN A 425 -3.57 4.10 35.18
N ARG A 426 -3.71 2.80 35.43
CA ARG A 426 -3.80 1.80 34.36
C ARG A 426 -4.96 2.07 33.41
N GLU A 427 -6.14 2.38 33.93
CA GLU A 427 -7.35 2.65 33.14
C GLU A 427 -7.15 3.85 32.20
N GLN A 428 -6.58 4.95 32.70
CA GLN A 428 -6.22 6.12 31.90
C GLN A 428 -5.22 5.80 30.80
N THR A 429 -4.17 5.03 31.12
CA THR A 429 -3.16 4.66 30.12
C THR A 429 -3.72 3.71 29.06
N ASP A 430 -4.67 2.84 29.43
CA ASP A 430 -5.30 1.90 28.49
C ASP A 430 -6.28 2.66 27.57
N GLU A 431 -7.04 3.63 28.08
CA GLU A 431 -7.84 4.57 27.27
C GLU A 431 -6.97 5.36 26.29
N TRP A 432 -5.87 5.95 26.77
CA TRP A 432 -4.96 6.72 25.92
C TRP A 432 -4.37 5.86 24.78
N LYS A 433 -3.98 4.62 25.07
CA LYS A 433 -3.52 3.68 24.03
C LYS A 433 -4.61 3.36 23.02
N GLY A 434 -5.87 3.21 23.45
CA GLY A 434 -7.01 2.98 22.56
C GLY A 434 -7.25 4.14 21.60
N TRP A 435 -7.28 5.37 22.11
CA TRP A 435 -7.39 6.59 21.28
C TRP A 435 -6.24 6.71 20.29
N MET A 436 -5.02 6.42 20.75
CA MET A 436 -3.84 6.41 19.89
C MET A 436 -3.97 5.39 18.76
N GLN A 437 -4.41 4.16 19.05
CA GLN A 437 -4.60 3.12 18.04
C GLN A 437 -5.61 3.54 16.97
N LEU A 438 -6.72 4.16 17.37
CA LEU A 438 -7.75 4.65 16.45
C LEU A 438 -7.21 5.78 15.56
N ALA A 439 -6.50 6.75 16.15
CA ALA A 439 -5.89 7.85 15.40
C ALA A 439 -4.83 7.35 14.40
N ILE A 440 -3.95 6.43 14.83
CA ILE A 440 -2.92 5.81 13.98
C ILE A 440 -3.56 5.00 12.85
N LEU A 441 -4.66 4.29 13.13
CA LEU A 441 -5.39 3.51 12.12
C LEU A 441 -5.96 4.42 11.02
N ILE A 442 -6.70 5.46 11.39
CA ILE A 442 -7.28 6.43 10.42
C ILE A 442 -6.15 7.09 9.62
N TYR A 443 -5.08 7.53 10.30
CA TYR A 443 -3.89 8.10 9.69
C TYR A 443 -3.26 7.19 8.62
N HIS A 444 -3.04 5.92 8.93
CA HIS A 444 -2.44 4.97 8.00
C HIS A 444 -3.40 4.51 6.89
N TYR A 445 -4.71 4.48 7.15
CA TYR A 445 -5.71 4.10 6.17
C TYR A 445 -5.74 5.09 4.99
N PHE A 446 -5.79 6.40 5.29
CA PHE A 446 -5.81 7.46 4.27
C PHE A 446 -4.44 7.89 3.75
N GLY A 447 -3.35 7.31 4.27
CA GLY A 447 -2.00 7.72 3.87
C GLY A 447 -1.69 9.18 4.24
N ALA A 448 -2.22 9.65 5.38
CA ALA A 448 -2.08 11.03 5.85
C ALA A 448 -0.64 11.40 6.27
N SER A 449 0.31 10.47 6.15
CA SER A 449 1.75 10.68 6.37
C SER A 449 2.38 11.72 5.44
N LYS A 450 1.73 12.01 4.31
CA LYS A 450 2.17 13.01 3.33
C LYS A 450 1.83 14.45 3.75
N VAL A 451 1.06 14.64 4.82
CA VAL A 451 0.64 15.95 5.34
C VAL A 451 1.37 16.22 6.66
N SER A 452 2.25 17.22 6.68
CA SER A 452 3.13 17.47 7.84
C SER A 452 2.33 17.77 9.10
N GLY A 453 1.28 18.59 8.97
CA GLY A 453 0.40 18.97 10.08
C GLY A 453 -0.34 17.80 10.74
N ILE A 454 -0.43 16.63 10.10
CA ILE A 454 -1.02 15.41 10.67
C ILE A 454 0.08 14.46 11.15
N TYR A 455 1.15 14.31 10.37
CA TYR A 455 2.29 13.46 10.68
C TYR A 455 2.90 13.78 12.06
N ASN A 456 3.15 15.07 12.35
CA ASN A 456 3.82 15.49 13.58
C ASN A 456 3.00 15.18 14.85
N PRO A 457 1.70 15.51 14.94
CA PRO A 457 0.85 15.07 16.05
C PRO A 457 0.80 13.57 16.26
N ILE A 458 0.71 12.78 15.18
CA ILE A 458 0.74 11.31 15.27
C ILE A 458 2.08 10.83 15.83
N ARG A 459 3.19 11.47 15.47
CA ARG A 459 4.51 11.16 16.05
C ARG A 459 4.56 11.45 17.55
N VAL A 460 3.98 12.56 18.00
CA VAL A 460 3.87 12.87 19.44
C VAL A 460 3.09 11.78 20.19
N LEU A 461 2.06 11.16 19.58
CA LEU A 461 1.37 10.03 20.20
C LEU A 461 2.28 8.79 20.35
N VAL A 462 3.11 8.48 19.33
CA VAL A 462 4.11 7.41 19.41
C VAL A 462 5.11 7.69 20.55
N ALA A 463 5.61 8.92 20.64
CA ALA A 463 6.50 9.35 21.73
C ALA A 463 5.79 9.26 23.10
N ALA A 464 4.50 9.58 23.19
CA ALA A 464 3.71 9.43 24.41
C ALA A 464 3.56 7.96 24.84
N TYR A 465 3.47 7.02 23.89
CA TYR A 465 3.50 5.59 24.23
C TYR A 465 4.84 5.17 24.82
N LEU A 466 5.95 5.65 24.25
CA LEU A 466 7.28 5.40 24.77
C LEU A 466 7.48 6.05 26.15
N PHE A 467 6.95 7.25 26.36
CA PHE A 467 6.88 7.88 27.69
C PHE A 467 6.14 6.99 28.69
N MET A 468 4.95 6.47 28.33
CA MET A 468 4.18 5.56 29.18
C MET A 468 4.92 4.24 29.47
N THR A 469 5.71 3.76 28.51
CA THR A 469 6.58 2.58 28.68
C THR A 469 7.67 2.87 29.73
N GLY A 470 8.35 4.02 29.61
CA GLY A 470 9.32 4.53 30.59
C GLY A 470 8.73 4.66 31.98
N TYR A 471 7.56 5.31 32.09
CA TYR A 471 6.84 5.51 33.34
C TYR A 471 6.42 4.19 33.98
N GLY A 472 5.62 3.39 33.27
CA GLY A 472 4.97 2.20 33.83
C GLY A 472 5.97 1.12 34.28
N HIS A 473 7.00 0.83 33.48
CA HIS A 473 8.01 -0.16 33.86
C HIS A 473 8.91 0.34 35.00
N THR A 474 9.28 1.63 35.01
CA THR A 474 10.06 2.19 36.11
C THR A 474 9.30 2.16 37.42
N THR A 475 8.02 2.56 37.43
CA THR A 475 7.17 2.46 38.62
C THR A 475 7.05 1.02 39.11
N PHE A 476 6.91 0.05 38.20
CA PHE A 476 6.86 -1.37 38.56
C PHE A 476 8.15 -1.83 39.25
N TYR A 477 9.32 -1.61 38.66
CA TYR A 477 10.58 -2.10 39.22
C TYR A 477 10.97 -1.38 40.53
N LEU A 478 10.66 -0.09 40.67
CA LEU A 478 10.93 0.64 41.91
C LEU A 478 9.98 0.25 43.05
N LYS A 479 8.73 -0.14 42.77
CA LYS A 479 7.74 -0.49 43.82
C LYS A 479 7.62 -1.98 44.09
N LYS A 480 7.74 -2.84 43.08
CA LYS A 480 7.62 -4.30 43.22
C LYS A 480 8.97 -5.01 43.36
N ALA A 481 10.05 -4.40 42.86
CA ALA A 481 11.42 -4.96 42.89
C ALA A 481 11.53 -6.39 42.36
N ASP A 482 10.61 -6.82 41.48
CA ASP A 482 10.62 -8.13 40.83
C ASP A 482 11.42 -8.05 39.53
N PHE A 483 12.64 -8.59 39.56
CA PHE A 483 13.54 -8.70 38.41
C PHE A 483 13.65 -10.14 37.89
N GLY A 484 12.66 -11.00 38.15
CA GLY A 484 12.68 -12.39 37.71
C GLY A 484 12.59 -12.53 36.19
N PHE A 485 13.25 -13.56 35.64
CA PHE A 485 13.21 -13.89 34.20
C PHE A 485 11.78 -14.11 33.68
N SER A 486 10.91 -14.72 34.49
CA SER A 486 9.50 -14.97 34.15
C SER A 486 8.78 -13.69 33.72
N ARG A 487 9.01 -12.57 34.43
CA ARG A 487 8.41 -11.27 34.10
C ARG A 487 8.91 -10.73 32.77
N VAL A 488 10.22 -10.83 32.53
CA VAL A 488 10.87 -10.40 31.28
C VAL A 488 10.31 -11.18 30.10
N ALA A 489 10.25 -12.52 30.21
CA ALA A 489 9.69 -13.39 29.18
C ALA A 489 8.22 -13.05 28.89
N GLN A 490 7.38 -12.86 29.91
CA GLN A 490 5.97 -12.49 29.74
C GLN A 490 5.79 -11.17 28.99
N ILE A 491 6.59 -10.14 29.31
CA ILE A 491 6.49 -8.83 28.66
C ILE A 491 6.95 -8.92 27.20
N LEU A 492 8.10 -9.55 26.94
CA LEU A 492 8.64 -9.69 25.59
C LEU A 492 7.72 -10.53 24.68
N VAL A 493 7.17 -11.63 25.19
CA VAL A 493 6.18 -12.43 24.44
C VAL A 493 4.93 -11.60 24.16
N ARG A 494 4.38 -10.92 25.17
CA ARG A 494 3.17 -10.09 24.99
C ARG A 494 3.35 -8.99 23.95
N LEU A 495 4.52 -8.34 23.90
CA LEU A 495 4.79 -7.26 22.96
C LEU A 495 4.97 -7.77 21.53
N ASN A 496 5.58 -8.95 21.35
CA ASN A 496 6.05 -9.38 20.03
C ASN A 496 5.27 -10.56 19.43
N LEU A 497 4.35 -11.19 20.16
CA LEU A 497 3.64 -12.39 19.71
C LEU A 497 2.96 -12.19 18.34
N LEU A 498 2.21 -11.09 18.19
CA LEU A 498 1.53 -10.79 16.92
C LEU A 498 2.53 -10.49 15.80
N THR A 499 3.54 -9.68 16.06
CA THR A 499 4.52 -9.26 15.04
C THR A 499 5.40 -10.41 14.57
N ILE A 500 5.75 -11.35 15.46
CA ILE A 500 6.48 -12.57 15.11
C ILE A 500 5.58 -13.48 14.28
N ALA A 501 4.33 -13.71 14.73
CA ALA A 501 3.39 -14.53 13.97
C ALA A 501 3.17 -13.97 12.55
N LEU A 502 3.01 -12.64 12.42
CA LEU A 502 2.85 -11.97 11.13
C LEU A 502 4.13 -11.99 10.28
N ALA A 503 5.32 -11.82 10.86
CA ALA A 503 6.58 -11.89 10.12
C ALA A 503 6.70 -13.22 9.35
N TYR A 504 6.35 -14.33 10.00
CA TYR A 504 6.34 -15.64 9.36
C TYR A 504 5.12 -15.87 8.46
N ALA A 505 3.92 -15.52 8.92
CA ALA A 505 2.67 -15.75 8.18
C ALA A 505 2.52 -14.87 6.94
N MET A 506 3.27 -13.77 6.85
CA MET A 506 3.26 -12.83 5.73
C MET A 506 4.59 -12.85 4.96
N ASN A 507 5.54 -13.70 5.34
CA ASN A 507 6.91 -13.76 4.81
C ASN A 507 7.54 -12.36 4.67
N THR A 508 7.70 -11.65 5.79
CA THR A 508 8.16 -10.26 5.85
C THR A 508 9.07 -10.03 7.04
N ASP A 509 10.02 -9.11 6.90
CA ASP A 509 10.97 -8.80 7.95
C ASP A 509 10.28 -8.30 9.21
N TYR A 510 10.75 -8.82 10.35
CA TYR A 510 10.26 -8.41 11.67
C TYR A 510 10.39 -6.89 11.92
N ILE A 511 11.45 -6.25 11.39
CA ILE A 511 11.63 -4.78 11.50
C ILE A 511 10.53 -4.00 10.75
N SER A 512 9.86 -4.59 9.76
CA SER A 512 8.71 -3.93 9.11
C SER A 512 7.60 -3.58 10.12
N TYR A 513 7.49 -4.36 11.19
CA TYR A 513 6.60 -4.09 12.33
C TYR A 513 7.30 -3.31 13.45
N TYR A 514 8.13 -2.32 13.09
CA TYR A 514 9.15 -1.68 13.94
C TYR A 514 8.71 -1.26 15.36
N PHE A 515 7.44 -0.97 15.57
CA PHE A 515 6.94 -0.48 16.86
C PHE A 515 7.09 -1.51 17.98
N ALA A 516 6.79 -2.79 17.74
CA ALA A 516 6.95 -3.85 18.75
C ALA A 516 8.43 -4.07 19.16
N PRO A 517 9.40 -4.21 18.24
CA PRO A 517 10.80 -4.25 18.61
C PRO A 517 11.27 -2.96 19.28
N LEU A 518 10.77 -1.79 18.86
CA LEU A 518 11.13 -0.50 19.47
C LEU A 518 10.73 -0.45 20.95
N VAL A 519 9.51 -0.84 21.27
CA VAL A 519 9.04 -0.89 22.67
C VAL A 519 9.81 -1.95 23.47
N SER A 520 10.11 -3.10 22.85
CA SER A 520 10.89 -4.17 23.47
C SER A 520 12.33 -3.74 23.79
N TRP A 521 12.96 -3.02 22.86
CA TRP A 521 14.28 -2.41 23.03
C TRP A 521 14.31 -1.48 24.24
N TRP A 522 13.34 -0.55 24.31
CA TRP A 522 13.25 0.38 25.44
C TRP A 522 12.91 -0.30 26.76
N TYR A 523 12.04 -1.33 26.73
CA TYR A 523 11.78 -2.15 27.90
C TYR A 523 13.06 -2.80 28.46
N LEU A 524 13.90 -3.37 27.58
CA LEU A 524 15.17 -3.97 27.99
C LEU A 524 16.13 -2.92 28.57
N ILE A 525 16.23 -1.73 27.97
CA ILE A 525 17.05 -0.64 28.52
C ILE A 525 16.59 -0.27 29.93
N ILE A 526 15.27 -0.11 30.15
CA ILE A 526 14.71 0.20 31.47
C ILE A 526 15.04 -0.93 32.46
N TYR A 527 14.83 -2.19 32.05
CA TYR A 527 15.12 -3.36 32.87
C TYR A 527 16.59 -3.40 33.30
N PHE A 528 17.54 -3.34 32.37
CA PHE A 528 18.97 -3.37 32.68
C PHE A 528 19.39 -2.18 33.53
N THR A 529 18.89 -0.98 33.21
CA THR A 529 19.16 0.23 33.99
C THR A 529 18.75 0.01 35.44
N LEU A 530 17.56 -0.52 35.73
CA LEU A 530 17.08 -0.68 37.10
C LEU A 530 17.63 -1.93 37.79
N PHE A 531 17.97 -2.98 37.04
CA PHE A 531 18.53 -4.24 37.55
C PHE A 531 19.96 -4.08 38.10
N ILE A 532 20.83 -3.33 37.40
CA ILE A 532 22.22 -3.13 37.82
C ILE A 532 22.26 -2.42 39.17
N GLY A 533 22.73 -3.08 40.21
CA GLY A 533 22.74 -2.51 41.57
C GLY A 533 21.34 -2.34 42.18
N ALA A 534 20.38 -3.21 41.84
CA ALA A 534 18.99 -3.13 42.30
C ALA A 534 18.82 -2.97 43.83
N LYS A 535 19.79 -3.46 44.63
CA LYS A 535 19.82 -3.34 46.09
C LYS A 535 19.83 -1.89 46.59
N TYR A 536 20.29 -0.94 45.78
CA TYR A 536 20.43 0.47 46.14
C TYR A 536 19.37 1.38 45.46
N ASN A 537 18.33 0.78 44.87
CA ASN A 537 17.26 1.53 44.20
C ASN A 537 16.34 2.31 45.18
N ASP A 538 16.52 2.13 46.49
CA ASP A 538 15.90 2.94 47.54
C ASP A 538 16.40 4.40 47.52
N ARG A 539 17.66 4.60 47.13
CA ARG A 539 18.31 5.92 47.06
C ARG A 539 18.01 6.61 45.73
N ALA A 540 17.17 7.64 45.76
CA ALA A 540 16.80 8.40 44.55
C ALA A 540 18.01 8.94 43.77
N ALA A 541 19.02 9.47 44.45
CA ALA A 541 20.24 9.97 43.80
C ALA A 541 20.99 8.87 43.01
N PHE A 542 21.01 7.64 43.53
CA PHE A 542 21.63 6.49 42.84
C PHE A 542 20.84 6.11 41.58
N VAL A 543 19.51 6.07 41.66
CA VAL A 543 18.65 5.80 40.50
C VAL A 543 18.80 6.90 39.43
N LEU A 544 18.86 8.17 39.82
CA LEU A 544 19.07 9.28 38.89
C LEU A 544 20.43 9.20 38.19
N ALA A 545 21.49 8.84 38.91
CA ALA A 545 22.81 8.62 38.32
C ALA A 545 22.79 7.47 37.30
N LYS A 546 22.10 6.36 37.61
CA LYS A 546 21.94 5.23 36.67
C LYS A 546 21.19 5.62 35.41
N ILE A 547 20.13 6.43 35.54
CA ILE A 547 19.37 6.96 34.40
C ILE A 547 20.27 7.84 33.52
N ALA A 548 21.06 8.74 34.13
CA ALA A 548 21.98 9.60 33.38
C ALA A 548 23.07 8.81 32.65
N ILE A 549 23.66 7.81 33.31
CA ILE A 549 24.65 6.92 32.69
C ILE A 549 24.02 6.11 31.55
N SER A 550 22.83 5.53 31.77
CA SER A 550 22.08 4.80 30.75
C SER A 550 21.79 5.67 29.53
N MET A 551 21.35 6.91 29.74
CA MET A 551 21.10 7.89 28.68
C MET A 551 22.37 8.20 27.87
N ALA A 552 23.50 8.44 28.55
CA ALA A 552 24.77 8.72 27.89
C ALA A 552 25.26 7.51 27.08
N LEU A 553 25.21 6.31 27.66
CA LEU A 553 25.61 5.06 26.99
C LEU A 553 24.73 4.74 25.78
N HIS A 554 23.42 4.88 25.90
CA HIS A 554 22.50 4.63 24.80
C HIS A 554 22.69 5.64 23.66
N THR A 555 22.83 6.93 23.99
CA THR A 555 23.10 7.98 23.00
C THR A 555 24.41 7.71 22.26
N TRP A 556 25.48 7.34 22.99
CA TRP A 556 26.76 6.97 22.40
C TRP A 556 26.65 5.74 21.50
N PHE A 557 25.99 4.67 21.96
CA PHE A 557 25.78 3.44 21.17
C PHE A 557 25.00 3.70 19.88
N MET A 558 23.97 4.55 19.93
CA MET A 558 23.18 4.90 18.74
C MET A 558 23.90 5.87 17.81
N HIS A 559 24.82 6.70 18.31
CA HIS A 559 25.66 7.55 17.45
C HIS A 559 26.62 6.70 16.60
N GLU A 560 27.14 5.64 17.20
CA GLU A 560 28.19 4.82 16.61
C GLU A 560 27.63 3.70 15.70
N SER A 561 27.33 4.04 14.44
CA SER A 561 26.59 3.16 13.53
C SER A 561 27.29 1.84 13.16
N TRP A 562 28.63 1.75 13.28
CA TRP A 562 29.34 0.52 12.96
C TRP A 562 28.98 -0.62 13.91
N ILE A 563 28.72 -0.33 15.19
CA ILE A 563 28.39 -1.37 16.19
C ILE A 563 27.10 -2.09 15.81
N LEU A 564 26.07 -1.33 15.42
CA LEU A 564 24.80 -1.86 14.93
C LEU A 564 24.95 -2.62 13.62
N THR A 565 25.83 -2.14 12.74
CA THR A 565 26.07 -2.77 11.43
C THR A 565 26.73 -4.14 11.60
N GLU A 566 27.79 -4.22 12.41
CA GLU A 566 28.47 -5.50 12.73
C GLU A 566 27.52 -6.48 13.43
N LEU A 567 26.74 -6.01 14.40
CA LEU A 567 25.75 -6.85 15.08
C LEU A 567 24.74 -7.44 14.09
N PHE A 568 24.23 -6.64 13.17
CA PHE A 568 23.23 -7.09 12.20
C PHE A 568 23.85 -7.99 11.12
N GLN A 569 25.10 -7.76 10.72
CA GLN A 569 25.84 -8.68 9.84
C GLN A 569 26.07 -10.05 10.50
N ILE A 570 26.37 -10.09 11.80
CA ILE A 570 26.45 -11.35 12.55
C ILE A 570 25.10 -12.07 12.54
N LEU A 571 24.00 -11.34 12.78
CA LEU A 571 22.64 -11.92 12.74
C LEU A 571 22.27 -12.43 11.34
N GLU A 572 22.66 -11.71 10.30
CA GLU A 572 22.49 -12.12 8.90
C GLU A 572 23.29 -13.42 8.62
N GLY A 573 24.57 -13.45 9.00
CA GLY A 573 25.44 -14.61 8.78
C GLY A 573 25.05 -15.85 9.59
N THR A 574 24.51 -15.67 10.80
CA THR A 574 24.18 -16.78 11.71
C THR A 574 22.73 -17.24 11.65
N PHE A 575 21.79 -16.31 11.48
CA PHE A 575 20.35 -16.58 11.53
C PHE A 575 19.60 -16.19 10.25
N GLN A 576 20.29 -15.65 9.23
CA GLN A 576 19.68 -15.15 7.98
C GLN A 576 18.62 -14.06 8.25
N ILE A 577 18.90 -13.20 9.24
CA ILE A 577 18.05 -12.08 9.61
C ILE A 577 18.54 -10.82 8.90
N GLU A 578 17.82 -10.38 7.87
CA GLU A 578 18.14 -9.20 7.06
C GLU A 578 17.61 -7.91 7.72
N TRP A 579 18.35 -7.37 8.69
CA TRP A 579 17.97 -6.13 9.38
C TRP A 579 18.75 -4.93 8.86
N VAL A 580 18.03 -3.86 8.51
CA VAL A 580 18.65 -2.62 8.00
C VAL A 580 19.05 -1.69 9.16
N ALA A 581 20.34 -1.66 9.49
CA ALA A 581 20.89 -0.87 10.60
C ALA A 581 20.57 0.63 10.50
N ARG A 582 20.65 1.20 9.29
CA ARG A 582 20.34 2.62 9.04
C ARG A 582 18.91 2.97 9.40
N GLU A 583 17.96 2.13 8.99
CA GLU A 583 16.54 2.34 9.25
C GLU A 583 16.23 2.18 10.74
N TRP A 584 16.80 1.15 11.37
CA TRP A 584 16.65 0.95 12.81
C TRP A 584 17.20 2.14 13.61
N ASN A 585 18.40 2.61 13.27
CA ASN A 585 19.02 3.77 13.90
C ASN A 585 18.12 5.01 13.81
N PHE A 586 17.64 5.32 12.60
CA PHE A 586 16.71 6.43 12.38
C PHE A 586 15.45 6.32 13.24
N ARG A 587 14.83 5.13 13.32
CA ARG A 587 13.58 4.94 14.07
C ARG A 587 13.75 5.09 15.58
N VAL A 588 14.85 4.59 16.14
CA VAL A 588 15.14 4.64 17.58
C VAL A 588 15.57 6.03 18.03
N THR A 589 16.38 6.74 17.23
CA THR A 589 16.94 8.05 17.60
C THR A 589 15.92 9.18 17.61
N LEU A 590 14.87 9.09 16.79
CA LEU A 590 13.80 10.10 16.70
C LEU A 590 13.13 10.42 18.04
N ASP A 591 12.90 9.42 18.91
CA ASP A 591 12.22 9.62 20.22
C ASP A 591 13.12 9.22 21.41
N GLN A 592 14.45 9.22 21.25
CA GLN A 592 15.35 8.56 22.21
C GLN A 592 15.28 9.06 23.66
N PHE A 593 14.96 10.33 23.89
CA PHE A 593 14.96 10.91 25.23
C PHE A 593 13.64 10.74 25.99
N ILE A 594 12.54 10.49 25.28
CA ILE A 594 11.20 10.55 25.90
C ILE A 594 10.99 9.43 26.93
N VAL A 595 11.63 8.28 26.73
CA VAL A 595 11.56 7.15 27.66
C VAL A 595 12.19 7.52 28.99
N TYR A 596 13.35 8.17 28.97
CA TYR A 596 14.02 8.67 30.17
C TYR A 596 13.19 9.74 30.88
N VAL A 597 12.52 10.64 30.15
CA VAL A 597 11.54 11.58 30.73
C VAL A 597 10.42 10.82 31.45
N GLY A 598 9.93 9.71 30.88
CA GLY A 598 8.99 8.80 31.52
C GLY A 598 9.53 8.18 32.82
N MET A 599 10.80 7.75 32.83
CA MET A 599 11.46 7.23 34.04
C MET A 599 11.55 8.29 35.14
N LEU A 600 11.92 9.53 34.77
CA LEU A 600 12.00 10.65 35.70
C LEU A 600 10.61 11.02 36.24
N ALA A 601 9.58 11.03 35.38
CA ALA A 601 8.20 11.25 35.81
C ALA A 601 7.73 10.20 36.81
N ALA A 602 8.13 8.93 36.65
CA ALA A 602 7.83 7.87 37.61
C ALA A 602 8.47 8.14 38.99
N ILE A 603 9.74 8.54 39.02
CA ILE A 603 10.44 8.88 40.27
C ILE A 603 9.77 10.08 40.94
N THR A 604 9.50 11.14 40.18
CA THR A 604 8.85 12.35 40.67
C THR A 604 7.48 12.02 41.26
N PHE A 605 6.66 11.23 40.58
CA PHE A 605 5.35 10.82 41.09
C PHE A 605 5.46 10.01 42.38
N ILE A 606 6.41 9.06 42.45
CA ILE A 606 6.67 8.28 43.66
C ILE A 606 7.03 9.20 44.83
N LYS A 607 7.90 10.19 44.61
CA LYS A 607 8.32 11.15 45.64
C LYS A 607 7.20 12.12 46.05
N ILE A 608 6.37 12.56 45.10
CA ILE A 608 5.16 13.36 45.38
C ILE A 608 4.24 12.63 46.35
N ARG A 609 4.02 11.33 46.13
CA ARG A 609 3.20 10.49 47.02
C ARG A 609 3.84 10.24 48.38
N GLU A 610 5.15 9.98 48.41
CA GLU A 610 5.90 9.78 49.67
C GLU A 610 5.88 11.03 50.55
N MET A 611 5.97 12.22 49.94
CA MET A 611 5.91 13.51 50.64
C MET A 611 4.48 14.04 50.87
N ARG A 612 3.44 13.31 50.45
CA ARG A 612 2.02 13.72 50.55
C ARG A 612 1.74 15.13 50.02
N LEU A 613 2.45 15.53 48.96
CA LEU A 613 2.29 16.86 48.34
C LEU A 613 0.88 17.09 47.78
N THR A 614 0.15 16.03 47.45
CA THR A 614 -1.24 16.06 46.98
C THR A 614 -2.22 16.55 48.05
N ASP A 615 -1.86 16.45 49.33
CA ASP A 615 -2.72 16.82 50.45
C ASP A 615 -2.56 18.32 50.80
N HIS A 616 -1.59 19.00 50.17
CA HIS A 616 -1.33 20.41 50.43
C HIS A 616 -2.45 21.33 49.89
N PRO A 617 -2.87 22.38 50.61
CA PRO A 617 -3.99 23.26 50.20
C PRO A 617 -3.80 23.92 48.82
N SER A 618 -2.56 24.16 48.39
CA SER A 618 -2.25 24.76 47.08
C SER A 618 -2.23 23.76 45.91
N TRP A 619 -2.30 22.44 46.18
CA TRP A 619 -2.26 21.40 45.16
C TRP A 619 -3.36 21.54 44.08
N PRO A 620 -4.63 21.83 44.43
CA PRO A 620 -5.67 22.03 43.43
C PRO A 620 -5.38 23.22 42.49
N LEU A 621 -4.79 24.31 43.01
CA LEU A 621 -4.41 25.46 42.21
C LEU A 621 -3.25 25.10 41.27
N ALA A 622 -2.20 24.47 41.79
CA ALA A 622 -1.06 24.02 40.99
C ALA A 622 -1.49 23.05 39.88
N SER A 623 -2.39 22.10 40.19
CA SER A 623 -2.95 21.16 39.23
C SER A 623 -3.74 21.87 38.12
N ARG A 624 -4.65 22.79 38.47
CA ARG A 624 -5.41 23.58 37.47
C ARG A 624 -4.51 24.45 36.60
N SER A 625 -3.50 25.10 37.19
CA SER A 625 -2.52 25.88 36.44
C SER A 625 -1.71 25.03 35.48
N ALA A 626 -1.30 23.82 35.89
CA ALA A 626 -0.59 22.87 35.03
C ALA A 626 -1.47 22.38 33.86
N ILE A 627 -2.76 22.11 34.11
CA ILE A 627 -3.74 21.77 33.06
C ILE A 627 -3.87 22.95 32.08
N GLY A 628 -4.05 24.17 32.58
CA GLY A 628 -4.11 25.37 31.74
C GLY A 628 -2.86 25.54 30.88
N ALA A 629 -1.68 25.47 31.48
CA ALA A 629 -0.40 25.56 30.76
C ALA A 629 -0.24 24.47 29.70
N SER A 630 -0.73 23.25 29.97
CA SER A 630 -0.71 22.13 29.01
C SER A 630 -1.65 22.39 27.82
N VAL A 631 -2.84 22.95 28.05
CA VAL A 631 -3.76 23.36 26.97
C VAL A 631 -3.14 24.47 26.13
N PHE A 632 -2.55 25.49 26.75
CA PHE A 632 -1.83 26.55 26.01
C PHE A 632 -0.65 26.00 25.23
N GLY A 633 0.14 25.10 25.80
CA GLY A 633 1.24 24.43 25.12
C GLY A 633 0.79 23.63 23.92
N LEU A 634 -0.35 22.94 24.01
CA LEU A 634 -0.93 22.18 22.91
C LEU A 634 -1.43 23.10 21.78
N LEU A 635 -2.14 24.17 22.12
CA LEU A 635 -2.58 25.18 21.15
C LEU A 635 -1.39 25.83 20.44
N TRP A 636 -0.35 26.17 21.19
CA TRP A 636 0.89 26.71 20.64
C TRP A 636 1.60 25.71 19.71
N PHE A 637 1.67 24.43 20.10
CA PHE A 637 2.25 23.38 19.25
C PHE A 637 1.52 23.26 17.92
N PHE A 638 0.19 23.15 17.91
CA PHE A 638 -0.57 23.06 16.67
C PHE A 638 -0.49 24.32 15.82
N TRP A 639 -0.51 25.50 16.44
CA TRP A 639 -0.30 26.76 15.73
C TRP A 639 1.11 26.82 15.09
N PHE A 640 2.15 26.42 15.83
CA PHE A 640 3.51 26.37 15.32
C PHE A 640 3.62 25.39 14.15
N GLU A 641 3.08 24.19 14.26
CA GLU A 641 3.13 23.18 13.20
C GLU A 641 2.39 23.61 11.92
N LEU A 642 1.19 24.18 12.07
CA LEU A 642 0.39 24.64 10.93
C LEU A 642 0.97 25.89 10.23
N THR A 643 1.88 26.62 10.88
CA THR A 643 2.54 27.80 10.30
C THR A 643 3.87 27.48 9.61
N ARG A 644 4.36 26.23 9.70
CA ARG A 644 5.57 25.80 9.00
C ARG A 644 5.26 25.43 7.55
N ALA A 645 6.24 25.63 6.67
CA ALA A 645 6.15 25.16 5.29
C ALA A 645 6.04 23.64 5.26
N ASP A 646 5.11 23.11 4.48
CA ASP A 646 4.97 21.67 4.28
C ASP A 646 6.24 21.12 3.60
N ASN A 647 6.97 20.25 4.32
CA ASN A 647 8.16 19.58 3.80
C ASN A 647 7.85 18.56 2.68
N PHE A 648 6.57 18.34 2.35
CA PHE A 648 6.08 17.35 1.40
C PHE A 648 5.37 17.95 0.17
N ALA A 649 5.32 19.28 0.04
CA ALA A 649 4.58 20.01 -1.01
C ALA A 649 5.24 19.99 -2.39
#